data_AF-A0A2W4SES5-F1
#
_entry.id   AF-A0A2W4SES5-F1
#
_cell.length_a   1.000
_cell.length_b   1.000
_cell.length_c   1.000
_cell.angle_alpha   90.00
_cell.angle_beta   90.00
_cell.angle_gamma   90.00
#
_symmetry.space_group_name_H-M   'P 1'
#
loop_
_entity.id
_entity.type
_entity.pdbx_description
1 polymer ?
#
loop_
_entity_poly.entity_id
_entity_poly.type
_entity_poly.pdbx_seq_one_letter_code
_entity_poly.pdbx_strand_id
1 'polypeptide(L)'
;MALGDLRLVPCGDRALLCYLGEELDEATSRRVHGLADTLRGAHPAIVEVTPGFHALLVEYDPVRIRLEQLTAMVREAAAQAHTVAAAGREVEIPVLYGGEYGPDLGDVAAHAGLSPEEVAALHAGGAYRVYCLGFSPGFPYLGGLDPRIAAPRLDSPRVHVPAGSVGIGGWLTGIYPNEAPGGWRLIGRTPVRLFDPLRDPPALLQPGDRVRFVPIDQEEFAALAAEQRSEPAGPPAFVPGRTGLRILRPGWQTTLQDLGRRGYTAYGVPVAGAVDQQSLMIGNWLLGNRARTAALEITLTGPEVEFTGPAAFALTGAPIPAELIPADGGSPRPVPGWTSVLAGPGDRLRLGTVSAGCRAYLCVAGGFDLPPVLGSLSEDLFGHVGPLGRPLQAGDWLPIGLPLHPPADLAGRSLPPDAIPAFEGRAVIRLIPGPQADQFAEESLAHLFAEEFQVGPHSDRQGIRLTGPKLQPAGPAQMLSEPIPPGALQVVPSGQPILLLSNRQTLGGYPKIATAVFTDLWRAAQLKEGDRITFEQADVAEGHAIAWQERRRLGQIRRYLERRGPAPLRPADGVKIHQGGNLTPGGAGATASVAQGDRNGPVRPGVRVYRIALEGIEFLCAVEEVPLHGER
;
A
#
# COMPACT_ATOMS: atom_id res chain seq x y z
N MET A 1 18.54 -19.11 30.19
CA MET A 1 17.20 -19.12 29.55
C MET A 1 17.42 -18.77 28.11
N ALA A 2 17.16 -19.70 27.18
CA ALA A 2 17.49 -19.55 25.77
C ALA A 2 16.76 -18.34 25.16
N LEU A 3 17.45 -17.60 24.29
CA LEU A 3 16.83 -16.59 23.43
C LEU A 3 15.63 -17.26 22.74
N GLY A 4 14.41 -16.76 22.95
CA GLY A 4 13.29 -17.15 22.10
C GLY A 4 13.63 -16.75 20.68
N ASP A 5 13.93 -17.75 19.84
CA ASP A 5 14.60 -17.58 18.55
C ASP A 5 13.78 -16.69 17.62
N LEU A 6 14.38 -15.58 17.19
CA LEU A 6 13.87 -14.74 16.12
C LEU A 6 13.59 -15.61 14.88
N ARG A 7 12.31 -15.80 14.56
CA ARG A 7 11.87 -16.52 13.36
C ARG A 7 11.59 -15.52 12.25
N LEU A 8 12.30 -15.66 11.14
CA LEU A 8 12.19 -14.79 9.97
C LEU A 8 11.46 -15.55 8.86
N VAL A 9 10.34 -15.00 8.39
CA VAL A 9 9.47 -15.62 7.40
C VAL A 9 9.31 -14.65 6.22
N PRO A 10 9.91 -14.95 5.06
CA PRO A 10 9.62 -14.19 3.84
C PRO A 10 8.13 -14.22 3.54
N CYS A 11 7.57 -13.07 3.17
CA CYS A 11 6.16 -12.94 2.79
C CYS A 11 6.11 -12.32 1.40
N GLY A 12 5.96 -13.16 0.38
CA GLY A 12 6.09 -12.73 -1.01
C GLY A 12 7.54 -12.34 -1.36
N ASP A 13 7.68 -11.48 -2.36
CA ASP A 13 8.97 -11.02 -2.89
C ASP A 13 9.44 -9.68 -2.28
N ARG A 14 8.61 -9.05 -1.43
CA ARG A 14 8.85 -7.69 -0.91
C ARG A 14 8.68 -7.51 0.60
N ALA A 15 8.43 -8.57 1.36
CA ALA A 15 8.24 -8.46 2.79
C ALA A 15 8.96 -9.56 3.56
N LEU A 16 9.40 -9.21 4.78
CA LEU A 16 9.97 -10.13 5.75
C LEU A 16 9.23 -9.96 7.08
N LEU A 17 8.53 -10.99 7.52
CA LEU A 17 7.86 -11.01 8.81
C LEU A 17 8.79 -11.60 9.86
N CYS A 18 9.01 -10.85 10.93
CA CYS A 18 9.96 -11.15 11.99
C CYS A 18 9.17 -11.45 13.26
N TYR A 19 9.10 -12.71 13.66
CA TYR A 19 8.47 -13.13 14.91
C TYR A 19 9.45 -12.99 16.07
N LEU A 20 9.06 -12.25 17.11
CA LEU A 20 9.88 -11.99 18.29
C LEU A 20 9.36 -12.69 19.56
N GLY A 21 8.25 -13.41 19.45
CA GLY A 21 7.62 -14.18 20.53
C GLY A 21 6.27 -14.72 20.07
N GLU A 22 5.63 -15.51 20.92
CA GLU A 22 4.29 -16.07 20.68
C GLU A 22 3.24 -15.51 21.64
N GLU A 23 3.67 -14.82 22.70
CA GLU A 23 2.80 -14.32 23.77
C GLU A 23 2.52 -12.81 23.63
N LEU A 24 1.35 -12.41 24.15
CA LEU A 24 0.98 -11.00 24.31
C LEU A 24 1.55 -10.49 25.63
N ASP A 25 2.85 -10.18 25.64
CA ASP A 25 3.56 -9.72 26.84
C ASP A 25 4.39 -8.46 26.59
N GLU A 26 4.74 -7.77 27.69
CA GLU A 26 5.47 -6.50 27.63
C GLU A 26 6.90 -6.66 27.10
N ALA A 27 7.59 -7.75 27.42
CA ALA A 27 8.97 -7.98 27.00
C ALA A 27 9.03 -8.20 25.48
N THR A 28 8.10 -8.98 24.93
CA THR A 28 7.95 -9.20 23.49
C THR A 28 7.63 -7.89 22.77
N SER A 29 6.67 -7.10 23.28
CA SER A 29 6.35 -5.79 22.69
C SER A 29 7.55 -4.83 22.71
N ARG A 30 8.32 -4.76 23.81
CA ARG A 30 9.55 -3.95 23.86
C ARG A 30 10.56 -4.38 22.79
N ARG A 31 10.75 -5.68 22.56
CA ARG A 31 11.63 -6.19 21.49
C ARG A 31 11.13 -5.79 20.11
N VAL A 32 9.83 -5.92 19.84
CA VAL A 32 9.22 -5.52 18.55
C VAL A 32 9.48 -4.04 18.27
N HIS A 33 9.22 -3.15 19.24
CA HIS A 33 9.42 -1.72 19.05
C HIS A 33 10.90 -1.33 18.96
N GLY A 34 11.77 -1.89 19.80
CA GLY A 34 13.21 -1.65 19.72
C GLY A 34 13.79 -2.06 18.36
N LEU A 35 13.36 -3.19 17.82
CA LEU A 35 13.74 -3.62 16.47
C LEU A 35 13.17 -2.67 15.40
N ALA A 36 11.92 -2.24 15.54
CA ALA A 36 11.28 -1.31 14.61
C ALA A 36 12.06 0.02 14.53
N ASP A 37 12.42 0.58 15.68
CA ASP A 37 13.16 1.84 15.77
C ASP A 37 14.57 1.71 15.21
N THR A 38 15.24 0.57 15.44
CA THR A 38 16.58 0.31 14.89
C THR A 38 16.56 0.19 13.37
N LEU A 39 15.52 -0.42 12.78
CA LEU A 39 15.43 -0.63 11.33
C LEU A 39 14.89 0.59 10.57
N ARG A 40 14.14 1.47 11.23
CA ARG A 40 13.56 2.66 10.60
C ARG A 40 14.67 3.59 10.13
N GLY A 41 14.79 3.77 8.81
CA GLY A 41 15.83 4.60 8.21
C GLY A 41 17.23 3.97 8.14
N ALA A 42 17.41 2.72 8.58
CA ALA A 42 18.69 2.04 8.58
C ALA A 42 19.24 1.75 7.17
N HIS A 43 18.36 1.54 6.19
CA HIS A 43 18.75 1.28 4.80
C HIS A 43 17.70 1.80 3.80
N PRO A 44 18.09 2.44 2.67
CA PRO A 44 17.16 3.02 1.70
C PRO A 44 16.34 1.99 0.89
N ALA A 45 16.62 0.69 1.06
CA ALA A 45 15.81 -0.39 0.49
C ALA A 45 14.69 -0.85 1.42
N ILE A 46 14.72 -0.51 2.71
CA ILE A 46 13.57 -0.71 3.60
C ILE A 46 12.55 0.35 3.24
N VAL A 47 11.35 -0.10 2.92
CA VAL A 47 10.23 0.72 2.45
C VAL A 47 9.30 1.05 3.62
N GLU A 48 8.88 0.04 4.38
CA GLU A 48 8.03 0.19 5.57
C GLU A 48 8.53 -0.70 6.70
N VAL A 49 8.24 -0.28 7.94
CA VAL A 49 8.48 -1.04 9.16
C VAL A 49 7.21 -0.97 10.01
N THR A 50 6.48 -2.08 10.10
CA THR A 50 5.15 -2.15 10.71
C THR A 50 5.20 -3.05 11.95
N PRO A 51 5.21 -2.48 13.18
CA PRO A 51 5.15 -3.27 14.41
C PRO A 51 3.72 -3.79 14.66
N GLY A 52 3.60 -5.08 14.99
CA GLY A 52 2.41 -5.70 15.55
C GLY A 52 2.60 -6.06 17.02
N PHE A 53 1.77 -6.97 17.54
CA PHE A 53 1.88 -7.41 18.94
C PHE A 53 3.18 -8.14 19.23
N HIS A 54 3.45 -9.21 18.48
CA HIS A 54 4.58 -10.12 18.69
C HIS A 54 5.46 -10.28 17.43
N ALA A 55 5.12 -9.57 16.36
CA ALA A 55 5.81 -9.63 15.08
C ALA A 55 6.05 -8.23 14.50
N LEU A 56 7.12 -8.10 13.72
CA LEU A 56 7.48 -6.92 12.96
C LEU A 56 7.52 -7.25 11.47
N LEU A 57 6.84 -6.47 10.63
CA LEU A 57 6.95 -6.62 9.18
C LEU A 57 7.90 -5.56 8.63
N VAL A 58 8.86 -6.02 7.83
CA VAL A 58 9.78 -5.17 7.08
C VAL A 58 9.45 -5.31 5.60
N GLU A 59 8.87 -4.27 4.99
CA GLU A 59 8.69 -4.20 3.54
C GLU A 59 9.97 -3.66 2.91
N TYR A 60 10.41 -4.23 1.79
CA TYR A 60 11.67 -3.87 1.15
C TYR A 60 11.60 -3.85 -0.39
N ASP A 61 12.64 -3.31 -1.00
CA ASP A 61 12.85 -3.28 -2.45
C ASP A 61 13.88 -4.35 -2.87
N PRO A 62 13.45 -5.51 -3.42
CA PRO A 62 14.35 -6.64 -3.71
C PRO A 62 15.37 -6.35 -4.82
N VAL A 63 15.15 -5.29 -5.59
CA VAL A 63 16.09 -4.80 -6.60
C VAL A 63 17.15 -3.84 -6.04
N ARG A 64 17.14 -3.59 -4.71
CA ARG A 64 18.12 -2.74 -4.01
C ARG A 64 18.86 -3.46 -2.90
N ILE A 65 18.25 -4.49 -2.29
CA ILE A 65 18.86 -5.31 -1.25
C ILE A 65 18.47 -6.77 -1.47
N ARG A 66 19.42 -7.70 -1.28
CA ARG A 66 19.12 -9.13 -1.30
C ARG A 66 18.51 -9.56 0.04
N LEU A 67 17.66 -10.59 0.02
CA LEU A 67 17.00 -11.05 1.24
C LEU A 67 18.01 -11.53 2.31
N GLU A 68 19.09 -12.17 1.91
CA GLU A 68 20.13 -12.65 2.84
C GLU A 68 20.78 -11.48 3.59
N GLN A 69 21.02 -10.37 2.90
CA GLN A 69 21.57 -9.15 3.48
C GLN A 69 20.58 -8.49 4.45
N LEU A 70 19.31 -8.41 4.05
CA LEU A 70 18.23 -7.91 4.92
C LEU A 70 18.08 -8.77 6.17
N THR A 71 18.06 -10.10 6.03
CA THR A 71 17.98 -11.04 7.15
C THR A 71 19.17 -10.89 8.09
N ALA A 72 20.39 -10.78 7.58
CA ALA A 72 21.57 -10.54 8.42
C ALA A 72 21.44 -9.24 9.24
N MET A 73 21.03 -8.15 8.59
CA MET A 73 20.82 -6.85 9.24
C MET A 73 19.71 -6.91 10.31
N VAL A 74 18.61 -7.62 10.04
CA VAL A 74 17.52 -7.81 11.02
C VAL A 74 17.99 -8.63 12.22
N ARG A 75 18.79 -9.69 12.01
CA ARG A 75 19.35 -10.51 13.09
C ARG A 75 20.29 -9.69 13.98
N GLU A 76 21.15 -8.88 13.38
CA GLU A 76 22.05 -7.98 14.10
C GLU A 76 21.27 -6.94 14.91
N ALA A 77 20.30 -6.27 14.29
CA ALA A 77 19.46 -5.29 14.96
C ALA A 77 18.66 -5.91 16.12
N ALA A 78 18.11 -7.13 15.94
CA ALA A 78 17.34 -7.82 16.97
C ALA A 78 18.21 -8.19 18.18
N ALA A 79 19.48 -8.54 17.96
CA ALA A 79 20.43 -8.82 19.06
C ALA A 79 20.74 -7.55 19.87
N GLN A 80 20.74 -6.37 19.24
CA GLN A 80 21.00 -5.08 19.88
C GLN A 80 19.76 -4.46 20.54
N ALA A 81 18.56 -4.77 20.02
CA ALA A 81 17.28 -4.23 20.47
C ALA A 81 16.91 -4.55 21.93
N HIS A 82 17.60 -5.49 22.57
CA HIS A 82 17.44 -5.82 23.99
C HIS A 82 17.88 -4.69 24.94
N THR A 83 18.66 -3.72 24.45
CA THR A 83 19.46 -2.85 25.31
C THR A 83 18.85 -1.46 25.55
N VAL A 84 17.87 -1.03 24.74
CA VAL A 84 17.31 0.33 24.84
C VAL A 84 15.83 0.32 24.43
N ALA A 85 14.92 0.50 25.39
CA ALA A 85 13.58 1.00 25.13
C ALA A 85 13.24 2.00 26.24
N ALA A 86 13.01 3.26 25.88
CA ALA A 86 12.46 4.23 26.81
C ALA A 86 11.07 3.77 27.27
N ALA A 87 10.76 3.94 28.56
CA ALA A 87 9.39 3.77 29.02
C ALA A 87 8.51 4.78 28.25
N GLY A 88 7.49 4.31 27.54
CA GLY A 88 6.55 5.17 26.85
C GLY A 88 5.90 6.16 27.82
N ARG A 89 5.46 7.30 27.30
CA ARG A 89 4.81 8.33 28.12
C ARG A 89 3.47 7.82 28.64
N GLU A 90 3.03 8.39 29.76
CA GLU A 90 1.67 8.19 30.26
C GLU A 90 0.74 9.22 29.58
N VAL A 91 -0.37 8.73 29.03
CA VAL A 91 -1.36 9.54 28.32
C VAL A 91 -2.72 9.31 28.95
N GLU A 92 -3.37 10.39 29.37
CA GLU A 92 -4.70 10.36 29.93
C GLU A 92 -5.76 10.50 28.83
N ILE A 93 -6.76 9.63 28.86
CA ILE A 93 -7.87 9.64 27.92
C ILE A 93 -9.18 9.81 28.70
N PRO A 94 -9.85 10.96 28.61
CA PRO A 94 -11.13 11.17 29.25
C PRO A 94 -12.22 10.36 28.55
N VAL A 95 -13.08 9.67 29.30
CA VAL A 95 -14.13 8.79 28.78
C VAL A 95 -15.44 9.01 29.51
N LEU A 96 -16.49 9.26 28.74
CA LEU A 96 -17.87 9.20 29.21
C LEU A 96 -18.38 7.76 29.02
N TYR A 97 -18.71 7.08 30.11
CA TYR A 97 -19.13 5.68 30.11
C TYR A 97 -20.64 5.51 30.03
N GLY A 98 -21.08 4.43 29.36
CA GLY A 98 -22.49 4.01 29.33
C GLY A 98 -23.40 4.86 28.44
N GLY A 99 -24.71 4.60 28.54
CA GLY A 99 -25.74 5.28 27.75
C GLY A 99 -25.53 5.16 26.24
N GLU A 100 -25.74 6.25 25.50
CA GLU A 100 -25.49 6.30 24.05
C GLU A 100 -23.99 6.26 23.69
N TYR A 101 -23.10 6.58 24.64
CA TYR A 101 -21.66 6.61 24.46
C TYR A 101 -21.04 5.22 24.62
N GLY A 102 -21.64 4.38 25.45
CA GLY A 102 -21.24 3.00 25.74
C GLY A 102 -22.44 2.05 25.80
N PRO A 103 -23.09 1.75 24.66
CA PRO A 103 -24.33 0.97 24.62
C PRO A 103 -24.18 -0.48 25.11
N ASP A 104 -22.96 -1.02 25.11
CA ASP A 104 -22.69 -2.40 25.52
C ASP A 104 -22.19 -2.51 26.98
N LEU A 105 -22.07 -1.40 27.71
CA LEU A 105 -21.55 -1.43 29.09
C LEU A 105 -22.40 -2.35 29.98
N GLY A 106 -23.72 -2.31 29.83
CA GLY A 106 -24.64 -3.19 30.55
C GLY A 106 -24.47 -4.67 30.20
N ASP A 107 -24.23 -5.00 28.93
CA ASP A 107 -23.97 -6.37 28.49
C ASP A 107 -22.65 -6.91 29.04
N VAL A 108 -21.60 -6.09 29.05
CA VAL A 108 -20.30 -6.45 29.63
C VAL A 108 -20.44 -6.66 31.15
N ALA A 109 -21.19 -5.80 31.83
CA ALA A 109 -21.48 -5.93 33.25
C ALA A 109 -22.25 -7.23 33.57
N ALA A 110 -23.28 -7.54 32.79
CA ALA A 110 -24.03 -8.79 32.91
C ALA A 110 -23.14 -10.03 32.66
N HIS A 111 -22.24 -9.98 31.67
CA HIS A 111 -21.28 -11.05 31.39
C HIS A 111 -20.29 -11.26 32.53
N ALA A 112 -19.83 -10.17 33.16
CA ALA A 112 -18.88 -10.18 34.25
C ALA A 112 -19.51 -10.49 35.63
N GLY A 113 -20.84 -10.42 35.75
CA GLY A 113 -21.53 -10.50 37.04
C GLY A 113 -21.28 -9.27 37.92
N LEU A 114 -21.10 -8.10 37.31
CA LEU A 114 -20.79 -6.81 37.95
C LEU A 114 -21.86 -5.77 37.63
N SER A 115 -21.82 -4.62 38.29
CA SER A 115 -22.58 -3.43 37.89
C SER A 115 -21.86 -2.67 36.75
N PRO A 116 -22.58 -1.88 35.92
CA PRO A 116 -21.96 -0.99 34.93
C PRO A 116 -20.91 -0.04 35.53
N GLU A 117 -21.15 0.48 36.72
CA GLU A 117 -20.24 1.36 37.46
C GLU A 117 -18.97 0.63 37.88
N GLU A 118 -19.09 -0.62 38.34
CA GLU A 118 -17.94 -1.47 38.67
C GLU A 118 -17.11 -1.78 37.43
N VAL A 119 -17.75 -2.08 36.29
CA VAL A 119 -17.03 -2.28 35.01
C VAL A 119 -16.29 -1.01 34.59
N ALA A 120 -16.95 0.14 34.67
CA ALA A 120 -16.32 1.42 34.33
C ALA A 120 -15.13 1.74 35.27
N ALA A 121 -15.26 1.47 36.57
CA ALA A 121 -14.18 1.65 37.54
C ALA A 121 -13.00 0.71 37.30
N LEU A 122 -13.27 -0.58 36.99
CA LEU A 122 -12.24 -1.55 36.63
C LEU A 122 -11.54 -1.17 35.32
N HIS A 123 -12.29 -0.72 34.32
CA HIS A 123 -11.72 -0.26 33.08
C HIS A 123 -10.86 0.99 33.30
N ALA A 124 -11.31 1.98 34.07
CA ALA A 124 -10.55 3.19 34.36
C ALA A 124 -9.28 2.92 35.20
N GLY A 125 -9.34 1.97 36.14
CA GLY A 125 -8.22 1.58 37.01
C GLY A 125 -7.18 0.67 36.35
N GLY A 126 -7.37 0.28 35.09
CA GLY A 126 -6.45 -0.60 34.37
C GLY A 126 -5.11 0.07 34.04
N ALA A 127 -4.04 -0.73 34.04
CA ALA A 127 -2.71 -0.30 33.65
C ALA A 127 -2.46 -0.66 32.18
N TYR A 128 -2.91 0.21 31.26
CA TYR A 128 -2.87 -0.10 29.84
C TYR A 128 -1.56 0.25 29.18
N ARG A 129 -1.21 -0.54 28.17
CA ARG A 129 -0.09 -0.26 27.27
C ARG A 129 -0.51 -0.40 25.83
N VAL A 130 -0.07 0.52 24.98
CA VAL A 130 -0.24 0.46 23.53
C VAL A 130 0.73 -0.58 22.98
N TYR A 131 0.22 -1.70 22.49
CA TYR A 131 1.06 -2.73 21.87
C TYR A 131 1.37 -2.42 20.41
N CYS A 132 0.40 -1.89 19.67
CA CYS A 132 0.56 -1.48 18.29
C CYS A 132 -0.60 -0.58 17.88
N LEU A 133 -0.46 0.06 16.71
CA LEU A 133 -1.52 0.83 16.08
C LEU A 133 -1.87 0.19 14.73
N GLY A 134 -3.15 0.06 14.41
CA GLY A 134 -3.61 -0.51 13.14
C GLY A 134 -5.10 -0.82 13.17
N PHE A 135 -5.62 -1.53 12.18
CA PHE A 135 -7.05 -1.57 11.79
C PHE A 135 -7.53 -0.29 11.09
N SER A 136 -7.30 0.88 11.70
CA SER A 136 -7.46 2.19 11.04
C SER A 136 -6.37 3.17 11.53
N PRO A 137 -6.17 4.31 10.85
CA PRO A 137 -5.20 5.32 11.28
C PRO A 137 -5.37 5.74 12.74
N GLY A 138 -4.35 5.46 13.56
CA GLY A 138 -4.28 5.82 14.97
C GLY A 138 -5.07 4.92 15.94
N PHE A 139 -5.68 3.82 15.49
CA PHE A 139 -6.44 2.93 16.36
C PHE A 139 -5.48 2.15 17.27
N PRO A 140 -5.54 2.30 18.60
CA PRO A 140 -4.65 1.66 19.53
C PRO A 140 -5.17 0.29 19.96
N TYR A 141 -4.32 -0.73 19.89
CA TYR A 141 -4.55 -1.98 20.60
C TYR A 141 -3.90 -1.93 21.97
N LEU A 142 -4.75 -1.85 23.01
CA LEU A 142 -4.34 -1.74 24.40
C LEU A 142 -4.51 -3.09 25.11
N GLY A 143 -3.44 -3.61 25.70
CA GLY A 143 -3.51 -4.74 26.62
C GLY A 143 -3.40 -4.27 28.07
N GLY A 144 -3.56 -5.21 29.02
CA GLY A 144 -3.64 -4.91 30.45
C GLY A 144 -5.08 -4.77 30.97
N LEU A 145 -6.07 -5.22 30.19
CA LEU A 145 -7.48 -5.26 30.60
C LEU A 145 -7.66 -6.21 31.79
N ASP A 146 -8.41 -5.78 32.80
CA ASP A 146 -8.74 -6.62 33.95
C ASP A 146 -9.51 -7.88 33.48
N PRO A 147 -9.04 -9.10 33.81
CA PRO A 147 -9.67 -10.35 33.38
C PRO A 147 -11.16 -10.46 33.71
N ARG A 148 -11.63 -9.78 34.76
CA ARG A 148 -13.04 -9.80 35.17
C ARG A 148 -13.98 -9.13 34.18
N ILE A 149 -13.48 -8.19 33.38
CA ILE A 149 -14.28 -7.44 32.39
C ILE A 149 -13.91 -7.81 30.95
N ALA A 150 -13.05 -8.81 30.75
CA ALA A 150 -12.77 -9.35 29.43
C ALA A 150 -14.06 -9.94 28.85
N ALA A 151 -14.43 -9.53 27.64
CA ALA A 151 -15.68 -9.91 27.01
C ALA A 151 -15.46 -10.22 25.51
N PRO A 152 -16.09 -11.27 24.96
CA PRO A 152 -15.95 -11.58 23.55
C PRO A 152 -16.51 -10.47 22.68
N ARG A 153 -16.01 -10.42 21.43
CA ARG A 153 -16.57 -9.57 20.37
C ARG A 153 -18.04 -9.96 20.13
N LEU A 154 -18.81 -9.04 19.56
CA LEU A 154 -20.12 -9.33 19.00
C LEU A 154 -20.02 -10.39 17.89
N ASP A 155 -21.02 -11.27 17.84
CA ASP A 155 -21.13 -12.28 16.78
C ASP A 155 -21.28 -11.65 15.39
N SER A 156 -22.01 -10.52 15.34
CA SER A 156 -22.16 -9.71 14.13
C SER A 156 -21.62 -8.31 14.39
N PRO A 157 -20.62 -7.84 13.60
CA PRO A 157 -20.05 -6.52 13.78
C PRO A 157 -21.06 -5.42 13.40
N ARG A 158 -20.98 -4.28 14.08
CA ARG A 158 -21.71 -3.07 13.70
C ARG A 158 -21.19 -2.54 12.38
N VAL A 159 -22.08 -2.03 11.56
CA VAL A 159 -21.72 -1.33 10.32
C VAL A 159 -21.12 0.04 10.63
N HIS A 160 -21.63 0.71 11.66
CA HIS A 160 -21.18 2.03 12.09
C HIS A 160 -20.84 2.01 13.59
N VAL A 161 -19.58 2.24 13.91
CA VAL A 161 -19.09 2.56 15.25
C VAL A 161 -18.66 4.04 15.23
N PRO A 162 -19.25 4.91 16.07
CA PRO A 162 -18.89 6.32 16.11
C PRO A 162 -17.41 6.56 16.45
N ALA A 163 -16.82 7.61 15.89
CA ALA A 163 -15.49 8.06 16.28
C ALA A 163 -15.41 8.37 17.78
N GLY A 164 -14.26 8.09 18.39
CA GLY A 164 -14.00 8.19 19.82
C GLY A 164 -14.56 7.04 20.66
N SER A 165 -15.29 6.08 20.07
CA SER A 165 -15.85 4.95 20.83
C SER A 165 -14.73 4.12 21.47
N VAL A 166 -14.86 3.85 22.76
CA VAL A 166 -13.98 2.98 23.55
C VAL A 166 -14.64 1.62 23.65
N GLY A 167 -13.92 0.54 23.34
CA GLY A 167 -14.51 -0.79 23.36
C GLY A 167 -13.58 -1.89 23.85
N ILE A 168 -14.19 -3.00 24.24
CA ILE A 168 -13.54 -4.24 24.67
C ILE A 168 -13.72 -5.31 23.59
N GLY A 169 -12.64 -6.02 23.28
CA GLY A 169 -12.62 -7.12 22.32
C GLY A 169 -11.75 -8.27 22.80
N GLY A 170 -12.33 -9.20 23.55
CA GLY A 170 -11.60 -10.25 24.26
C GLY A 170 -10.83 -9.66 25.43
N TRP A 171 -9.51 -9.83 25.41
CA TRP A 171 -8.57 -9.37 26.44
C TRP A 171 -7.97 -7.99 26.15
N LEU A 172 -8.48 -7.30 25.14
CA LEU A 172 -7.99 -6.02 24.67
C LEU A 172 -9.04 -4.93 24.87
N THR A 173 -8.56 -3.71 25.11
CA THR A 173 -9.34 -2.48 24.95
C THR A 173 -8.70 -1.60 23.88
N GLY A 174 -9.41 -0.57 23.43
CA GLY A 174 -9.07 0.16 22.24
C GLY A 174 -10.09 1.25 21.95
N ILE A 175 -9.71 2.15 21.05
CA ILE A 175 -10.49 3.36 20.78
C ILE A 175 -10.57 3.58 19.28
N TYR A 176 -11.78 3.71 18.75
CA TYR A 176 -12.03 3.97 17.34
C TYR A 176 -11.71 5.44 16.99
N PRO A 177 -10.65 5.76 16.22
CA PRO A 177 -10.27 7.15 15.93
C PRO A 177 -11.23 7.85 14.96
N ASN A 178 -11.86 7.06 14.10
CA ASN A 178 -12.78 7.49 13.06
C ASN A 178 -14.00 6.56 13.04
N GLU A 179 -15.06 6.97 12.34
CA GLU A 179 -16.21 6.10 12.11
C GLU A 179 -15.77 4.89 11.27
N ALA A 180 -16.09 3.68 11.74
CA ALA A 180 -15.70 2.44 11.08
C ALA A 180 -16.65 1.29 11.50
N PRO A 181 -16.75 0.19 10.74
CA PRO A 181 -17.40 -1.01 11.22
C PRO A 181 -16.62 -1.66 12.37
N GLY A 182 -17.28 -2.35 13.29
CA GLY A 182 -16.60 -2.94 14.44
C GLY A 182 -17.45 -3.90 15.27
N GLY A 183 -16.84 -5.00 15.71
CA GLY A 183 -17.49 -5.99 16.57
C GLY A 183 -17.11 -5.86 18.05
N TRP A 184 -16.45 -4.79 18.48
CA TRP A 184 -16.07 -4.63 19.87
C TRP A 184 -17.25 -4.14 20.71
N ARG A 185 -17.27 -4.53 21.99
CA ARG A 185 -18.28 -4.12 22.96
C ARG A 185 -17.99 -2.69 23.40
N LEU A 186 -18.83 -1.73 23.00
CA LEU A 186 -18.64 -0.30 23.24
C LEU A 186 -19.08 0.06 24.66
N ILE A 187 -18.14 0.51 25.48
CA ILE A 187 -18.36 0.76 26.91
C ILE A 187 -18.36 2.26 27.27
N GLY A 188 -17.87 3.11 26.37
CA GLY A 188 -17.86 4.57 26.54
C GLY A 188 -17.34 5.28 25.29
N ARG A 189 -17.18 6.60 25.37
CA ARG A 189 -16.64 7.43 24.29
C ARG A 189 -15.72 8.52 24.83
N THR A 190 -14.65 8.79 24.10
CA THR A 190 -13.78 9.95 24.34
C THR A 190 -14.05 11.06 23.31
N PRO A 191 -14.01 12.35 23.70
CA PRO A 191 -14.09 13.47 22.76
C PRO A 191 -12.72 13.78 22.11
N VAL A 192 -11.63 13.17 22.62
CA VAL A 192 -10.26 13.45 22.17
C VAL A 192 -10.04 12.93 20.75
N ARG A 193 -9.37 13.74 19.92
CA ARG A 193 -8.95 13.31 18.58
C ARG A 193 -7.66 12.48 18.63
N LEU A 194 -7.80 11.19 18.33
CA LEU A 194 -6.69 10.23 18.35
C LEU A 194 -5.79 10.31 17.13
N PHE A 195 -6.33 10.64 15.96
CA PHE A 195 -5.57 10.75 14.73
C PHE A 195 -5.79 12.09 14.07
N ASP A 196 -4.69 12.75 13.72
CA ASP A 196 -4.69 13.99 12.95
C ASP A 196 -3.53 13.93 11.94
N PRO A 197 -3.80 13.86 10.64
CA PRO A 197 -2.75 13.73 9.63
C PRO A 197 -1.92 15.01 9.44
N LEU A 198 -2.29 16.13 10.08
CA LEU A 198 -1.52 17.37 10.10
C LEU A 198 -0.62 17.50 11.34
N ARG A 199 -0.76 16.60 12.33
CA ARG A 199 0.09 16.54 13.52
C ARG A 199 1.33 15.68 13.25
N ASP A 200 2.44 15.98 13.94
CA ASP A 200 3.65 15.15 13.96
C ASP A 200 4.01 14.73 15.40
N PRO A 201 3.95 13.43 15.76
CA PRO A 201 3.41 12.32 14.96
C PRO A 201 1.88 12.40 14.76
N PRO A 202 1.33 11.77 13.71
CA PRO A 202 -0.09 11.92 13.37
C PRO A 202 -1.03 11.20 14.34
N ALA A 203 -0.54 10.17 15.04
CA ALA A 203 -1.29 9.48 16.08
C ALA A 203 -0.99 10.06 17.48
N LEU A 204 -2.03 10.24 18.30
CA LEU A 204 -1.92 10.78 19.65
C LEU A 204 -1.20 9.78 20.55
N LEU A 205 -1.57 8.51 20.41
CA LEU A 205 -0.94 7.41 21.12
C LEU A 205 0.15 6.82 20.25
N GLN A 206 1.25 6.39 20.88
CA GLN A 206 2.38 5.75 20.23
C GLN A 206 2.53 4.31 20.73
N PRO A 207 3.02 3.37 19.90
CA PRO A 207 3.37 2.06 20.40
C PRO A 207 4.36 2.17 21.57
N GLY A 208 4.05 1.50 22.68
CA GLY A 208 4.79 1.55 23.93
C GLY A 208 4.27 2.55 24.98
N ASP A 209 3.42 3.51 24.61
CA ASP A 209 2.78 4.45 25.56
C ASP A 209 1.93 3.71 26.61
N ARG A 210 1.85 4.30 27.80
CA ARG A 210 0.92 3.88 28.87
C ARG A 210 -0.33 4.74 28.78
N VAL A 211 -1.49 4.11 28.94
CA VAL A 211 -2.79 4.81 28.84
C VAL A 211 -3.54 4.68 30.15
N ARG A 212 -4.05 5.81 30.63
CA ARG A 212 -4.94 5.88 31.79
C ARG A 212 -6.28 6.47 31.35
N PHE A 213 -7.35 5.71 31.48
CA PHE A 213 -8.69 6.22 31.19
C PHE A 213 -9.22 6.98 32.40
N VAL A 214 -9.75 8.19 32.17
CA VAL A 214 -10.28 9.06 33.21
C VAL A 214 -11.80 9.20 33.00
N PRO A 215 -12.64 8.69 33.92
CA PRO A 215 -14.08 8.90 33.81
C PRO A 215 -14.42 10.39 33.88
N ILE A 216 -15.27 10.85 32.97
CA ILE A 216 -15.78 12.23 32.92
C ILE A 216 -17.30 12.23 32.80
N ASP A 217 -17.92 13.38 33.07
CA ASP A 217 -19.36 13.57 32.87
C ASP A 217 -19.70 14.16 31.48
N GLN A 218 -20.99 14.38 31.23
CA GLN A 218 -21.48 14.87 29.95
C GLN A 218 -21.14 16.35 29.70
N GLU A 219 -21.01 17.16 30.75
CA GLU A 219 -20.64 18.58 30.63
C GLU A 219 -19.17 18.72 30.21
N GLU A 220 -18.29 17.98 30.88
CA GLU A 220 -16.87 17.91 30.54
C GLU A 220 -16.66 17.31 29.14
N PHE A 221 -17.42 16.27 28.77
CA PHE A 221 -17.38 15.71 27.42
C PHE A 221 -17.70 16.77 26.36
N ALA A 222 -18.78 17.54 26.58
CA ALA A 222 -19.21 18.57 25.65
C ALA A 222 -18.18 19.71 25.54
N ALA A 223 -17.57 20.12 26.65
CA ALA A 223 -16.53 21.14 26.68
C ALA A 223 -15.29 20.70 25.87
N LEU A 224 -14.75 19.51 26.16
CA LEU A 224 -13.61 18.95 25.44
C LEU A 224 -13.92 18.72 23.95
N ALA A 225 -15.13 18.25 23.63
CA ALA A 225 -15.55 18.07 22.24
C ALA A 225 -15.60 19.39 21.47
N ALA A 226 -15.95 20.50 22.12
CA ALA A 226 -15.95 21.82 21.52
C ALA A 226 -14.52 22.31 21.22
N GLU A 227 -13.57 22.06 22.12
CA GLU A 227 -12.15 22.40 21.94
C GLU A 227 -11.50 21.64 20.77
N GLN A 228 -11.93 20.39 20.54
CA GLN A 228 -11.38 19.52 19.48
C GLN A 228 -11.95 19.82 18.08
N ARG A 229 -12.88 20.78 17.95
CA ARG A 229 -13.44 21.19 16.65
C ARG A 229 -12.43 22.06 15.90
N SER A 230 -11.64 21.43 15.04
CA SER A 230 -10.97 22.12 13.93
C SER A 230 -11.88 22.12 12.70
N GLU A 231 -11.99 23.24 11.99
CA GLU A 231 -12.58 23.20 10.65
C GLU A 231 -11.69 22.36 9.73
N PRO A 232 -12.22 21.35 9.03
CA PRO A 232 -11.45 20.65 8.02
C PRO A 232 -11.04 21.65 6.93
N ALA A 233 -9.80 21.55 6.44
CA ALA A 233 -9.38 22.33 5.29
C ALA A 233 -10.30 22.00 4.11
N GLY A 234 -11.00 23.01 3.59
CA GLY A 234 -11.84 22.84 2.42
C GLY A 234 -11.02 22.48 1.17
N PRO A 235 -11.67 21.96 0.11
CA PRO A 235 -11.00 21.77 -1.17
C PRO A 235 -10.40 23.10 -1.66
N PRO A 236 -9.33 23.06 -2.47
CA PRO A 236 -8.72 24.27 -3.02
C PRO A 236 -9.75 25.13 -3.76
N ALA A 237 -9.77 26.43 -3.44
CA ALA A 237 -10.58 27.39 -4.17
C ALA A 237 -10.01 27.61 -5.58
N PHE A 238 -10.91 27.77 -6.57
CA PHE A 238 -10.52 28.14 -7.93
C PHE A 238 -9.79 29.49 -7.95
N VAL A 239 -8.63 29.54 -8.62
CA VAL A 239 -7.86 30.77 -8.81
C VAL A 239 -7.85 31.15 -10.30
N PRO A 240 -8.46 32.28 -10.70
CA PRO A 240 -8.44 32.76 -12.08
C PRO A 240 -7.01 32.88 -12.62
N GLY A 241 -6.78 32.41 -13.85
CA GLY A 241 -5.47 32.44 -14.50
C GLY A 241 -4.52 31.30 -14.10
N ARG A 242 -4.86 30.49 -13.09
CA ARG A 242 -4.10 29.28 -12.74
C ARG A 242 -4.64 28.09 -13.53
N THR A 243 -3.74 27.30 -14.10
CA THR A 243 -4.09 26.08 -14.83
C THR A 243 -4.51 24.98 -13.85
N GLY A 244 -5.54 24.23 -14.20
CA GLY A 244 -6.14 23.20 -13.35
C GLY A 244 -7.28 22.47 -14.04
N LEU A 245 -7.83 21.45 -13.40
CA LEU A 245 -9.01 20.70 -13.84
C LEU A 245 -10.21 21.08 -12.99
N ARG A 246 -11.29 21.56 -13.61
CA ARG A 246 -12.59 21.68 -12.94
C ARG A 246 -13.39 20.41 -13.18
N ILE A 247 -13.88 19.79 -12.12
CA ILE A 247 -14.66 18.56 -12.19
C ILE A 247 -16.12 18.91 -12.47
N LEU A 248 -16.61 18.59 -13.67
CA LEU A 248 -18.02 18.79 -14.03
C LEU A 248 -18.87 17.60 -13.60
N ARG A 249 -18.35 16.38 -13.83
CA ARG A 249 -18.93 15.12 -13.34
C ARG A 249 -17.81 14.25 -12.79
N PRO A 250 -17.94 13.65 -11.59
CA PRO A 250 -16.83 12.95 -10.93
C PRO A 250 -16.59 11.51 -11.45
N GLY A 251 -17.51 10.95 -12.22
CA GLY A 251 -17.50 9.52 -12.57
C GLY A 251 -18.05 8.65 -11.43
N TRP A 252 -17.77 7.35 -11.45
CA TRP A 252 -18.23 6.41 -10.42
C TRP A 252 -17.43 6.56 -9.12
N GLN A 253 -16.11 6.38 -9.19
CA GLN A 253 -15.18 6.62 -8.09
C GLN A 253 -13.83 7.01 -8.68
N THR A 254 -13.56 8.32 -8.69
CA THR A 254 -12.29 8.89 -9.14
C THR A 254 -11.53 9.46 -7.94
N THR A 255 -10.26 9.08 -7.78
CA THR A 255 -9.43 9.51 -6.63
C THR A 255 -8.06 9.98 -7.08
N LEU A 256 -7.44 10.88 -6.32
CA LEU A 256 -6.05 11.27 -6.52
C LEU A 256 -5.13 10.16 -6.01
N GLN A 257 -4.18 9.71 -6.84
CA GLN A 257 -3.27 8.62 -6.49
C GLN A 257 -1.85 8.90 -7.02
N ASP A 258 -0.86 8.83 -6.12
CA ASP A 258 0.55 8.67 -6.46
C ASP A 258 1.01 7.22 -6.23
N LEU A 259 2.31 6.98 -5.98
CA LEU A 259 2.83 5.63 -5.66
C LEU A 259 2.73 5.26 -4.17
N GLY A 260 1.97 6.03 -3.39
CA GLY A 260 1.62 5.77 -2.02
C GLY A 260 2.40 6.58 -0.98
N ARG A 261 1.83 6.55 0.22
CA ARG A 261 2.24 7.17 1.47
C ARG A 261 3.14 6.24 2.25
N ARG A 262 4.43 6.57 2.32
CA ARG A 262 5.42 5.71 2.96
C ARG A 262 5.90 6.26 4.30
N GLY A 263 6.23 5.38 5.24
CA GLY A 263 6.76 5.69 6.57
C GLY A 263 5.71 5.77 7.67
N TYR A 264 4.45 5.41 7.38
CA TYR A 264 3.32 5.64 8.30
C TYR A 264 2.52 4.38 8.65
N THR A 265 2.91 3.19 8.19
CA THR A 265 2.18 1.95 8.50
C THR A 265 2.18 1.60 10.00
N ALA A 266 3.22 2.02 10.73
CA ALA A 266 3.30 1.91 12.19
C ALA A 266 2.22 2.70 12.93
N TYR A 267 1.57 3.66 12.26
CA TYR A 267 0.44 4.43 12.78
C TYR A 267 -0.92 3.89 12.31
N GLY A 268 -0.97 2.73 11.66
CA GLY A 268 -2.20 2.22 11.07
C GLY A 268 -2.61 2.90 9.76
N VAL A 269 -1.76 3.76 9.19
CA VAL A 269 -2.03 4.44 7.92
C VAL A 269 -1.62 3.52 6.76
N PRO A 270 -2.53 3.13 5.87
CA PRO A 270 -2.18 2.31 4.72
C PRO A 270 -1.33 3.09 3.72
N VAL A 271 -0.53 2.38 2.94
CA VAL A 271 0.29 2.99 1.87
C VAL A 271 -0.58 3.64 0.80
N ALA A 272 -1.78 3.10 0.53
CA ALA A 272 -2.64 3.51 -0.57
C ALA A 272 -1.83 3.54 -1.89
N GLY A 273 -2.04 4.54 -2.75
CA GLY A 273 -1.36 4.60 -4.05
C GLY A 273 -2.17 3.96 -5.15
N ALA A 274 -1.75 4.22 -6.39
CA ALA A 274 -2.30 3.56 -7.56
C ALA A 274 -2.24 2.04 -7.39
N VAL A 275 -3.37 1.37 -7.63
CA VAL A 275 -3.41 -0.10 -7.52
C VAL A 275 -2.67 -0.71 -8.71
N ASP A 276 -2.86 -0.15 -9.92
CA ASP A 276 -2.04 -0.42 -11.09
C ASP A 276 -0.95 0.66 -11.21
N GLN A 277 0.15 0.41 -10.50
CA GLN A 277 1.31 1.33 -10.48
C GLN A 277 1.97 1.46 -11.85
N GLN A 278 1.91 0.43 -12.70
CA GLN A 278 2.57 0.46 -14.00
C GLN A 278 1.90 1.48 -14.93
N SER A 279 0.58 1.45 -14.99
CA SER A 279 -0.20 2.39 -15.80
C SER A 279 -0.01 3.84 -15.35
N LEU A 280 0.04 4.09 -14.02
CA LEU A 280 0.36 5.41 -13.47
C LEU A 280 1.77 5.87 -13.92
N MET A 281 2.78 5.02 -13.75
CA MET A 281 4.17 5.37 -14.05
C MET A 281 4.37 5.69 -15.53
N ILE A 282 3.79 4.89 -16.42
CA ILE A 282 3.90 5.08 -17.87
C ILE A 282 3.12 6.34 -18.31
N GLY A 283 1.94 6.58 -17.76
CA GLY A 283 1.15 7.79 -18.02
C GLY A 283 1.91 9.06 -17.64
N ASN A 284 2.64 9.02 -16.52
CA ASN A 284 3.53 10.11 -16.13
C ASN A 284 4.72 10.28 -17.08
N TRP A 285 5.36 9.21 -17.53
CA TRP A 285 6.50 9.30 -18.45
C TRP A 285 6.12 9.84 -19.84
N LEU A 286 4.91 9.55 -20.33
CA LEU A 286 4.37 10.16 -21.56
C LEU A 286 4.37 11.70 -21.48
N LEU A 287 4.24 12.25 -20.29
CA LEU A 287 4.13 13.69 -20.02
C LEU A 287 5.42 14.30 -19.47
N GLY A 288 6.52 13.52 -19.43
CA GLY A 288 7.80 13.95 -18.85
C GLY A 288 7.78 14.11 -17.34
N ASN A 289 6.74 13.63 -16.65
CA ASN A 289 6.66 13.66 -15.20
C ASN A 289 7.57 12.61 -14.55
N ARG A 290 7.81 12.77 -13.24
CA ARG A 290 8.44 11.72 -12.43
C ARG A 290 7.43 10.57 -12.25
N ALA A 291 7.94 9.35 -12.07
CA ALA A 291 7.12 8.15 -11.89
C ALA A 291 6.13 8.24 -10.72
N ARG A 292 6.48 8.99 -9.66
CA ARG A 292 5.66 9.20 -8.46
C ARG A 292 4.65 10.35 -8.57
N THR A 293 4.56 11.04 -9.70
CA THR A 293 3.64 12.17 -9.84
C THR A 293 2.19 11.68 -9.72
N ALA A 294 1.36 12.36 -8.93
CA ALA A 294 -0.03 11.95 -8.74
C ALA A 294 -0.84 12.10 -10.03
N ALA A 295 -1.77 11.18 -10.24
CA ALA A 295 -2.76 11.20 -11.31
C ALA A 295 -4.16 10.93 -10.75
N LEU A 296 -5.20 11.09 -11.57
CA LEU A 296 -6.53 10.64 -11.20
C LEU A 296 -6.67 9.16 -11.55
N GLU A 297 -6.82 8.30 -10.54
CA GLU A 297 -7.24 6.90 -10.74
C GLU A 297 -8.76 6.87 -10.89
N ILE A 298 -9.23 6.26 -11.97
CA ILE A 298 -10.62 6.20 -12.40
C ILE A 298 -11.08 4.75 -12.33
N THR A 299 -12.15 4.47 -11.57
CA THR A 299 -12.75 3.14 -11.47
C THR A 299 -14.03 3.06 -12.31
N LEU A 300 -14.06 2.13 -13.27
CA LEU A 300 -15.18 1.85 -14.19
C LEU A 300 -15.61 3.01 -15.09
N THR A 301 -16.29 4.02 -14.55
CA THR A 301 -16.84 5.15 -15.32
C THR A 301 -16.09 6.42 -14.95
N GLY A 302 -15.55 7.08 -15.98
CA GLY A 302 -14.70 8.26 -15.81
C GLY A 302 -15.43 9.58 -15.62
N PRO A 303 -14.68 10.64 -15.26
CA PRO A 303 -15.23 11.96 -15.06
C PRO A 303 -15.48 12.71 -16.38
N GLU A 304 -16.19 13.83 -16.28
CA GLU A 304 -16.11 14.91 -17.27
C GLU A 304 -15.42 16.10 -16.60
N VAL A 305 -14.34 16.58 -17.21
CA VAL A 305 -13.50 17.65 -16.66
C VAL A 305 -13.30 18.78 -17.67
N GLU A 306 -13.20 20.01 -17.17
CA GLU A 306 -12.85 21.20 -17.95
C GLU A 306 -11.42 21.63 -17.62
N PHE A 307 -10.62 21.92 -18.64
CA PHE A 307 -9.28 22.47 -18.48
C PHE A 307 -9.35 23.98 -18.30
N THR A 308 -8.92 24.49 -17.15
CA THR A 308 -8.94 25.94 -16.86
C THR A 308 -7.76 26.71 -17.48
N GLY A 309 -6.81 26.00 -18.11
CA GLY A 309 -5.66 26.53 -18.83
C GLY A 309 -5.07 25.47 -19.78
N PRO A 310 -4.05 25.80 -20.59
CA PRO A 310 -3.47 24.86 -21.53
C PRO A 310 -2.76 23.72 -20.80
N ALA A 311 -3.04 22.47 -21.17
CA ALA A 311 -2.47 21.31 -20.50
C ALA A 311 -2.23 20.14 -21.47
N ALA A 312 -1.14 19.41 -21.24
CA ALA A 312 -0.92 18.10 -21.87
C ALA A 312 -1.35 17.01 -20.88
N PHE A 313 -2.09 16.03 -21.37
CA PHE A 313 -2.60 14.94 -20.55
C PHE A 313 -2.47 13.60 -21.28
N ALA A 314 -2.56 12.49 -20.55
CA ALA A 314 -2.55 11.15 -21.12
C ALA A 314 -3.52 10.25 -20.35
N LEU A 315 -4.18 9.35 -21.07
CA LEU A 315 -5.00 8.28 -20.50
C LEU A 315 -4.24 6.95 -20.56
N THR A 316 -4.06 6.26 -19.45
CA THR A 316 -3.42 4.94 -19.38
C THR A 316 -4.25 3.95 -18.55
N GLY A 317 -3.84 2.69 -18.47
CA GLY A 317 -4.62 1.63 -17.85
C GLY A 317 -5.71 1.10 -18.78
N ALA A 318 -6.84 0.73 -18.18
CA ALA A 318 -7.99 0.17 -18.87
C ALA A 318 -8.43 1.05 -20.07
N PRO A 319 -8.73 0.45 -21.23
CA PRO A 319 -9.26 1.20 -22.35
C PRO A 319 -10.60 1.85 -21.98
N ILE A 320 -10.64 3.18 -22.09
CA ILE A 320 -11.80 4.00 -21.76
C ILE A 320 -12.13 4.90 -22.94
N PRO A 321 -13.35 4.82 -23.51
CA PRO A 321 -13.80 5.77 -24.54
C PRO A 321 -13.70 7.19 -24.00
N ALA A 322 -13.08 8.08 -24.76
CA ALA A 322 -12.88 9.46 -24.33
C ALA A 322 -12.95 10.42 -25.52
N GLU A 323 -13.53 11.59 -25.28
CA GLU A 323 -13.67 12.66 -26.27
C GLU A 323 -13.21 13.99 -25.67
N LEU A 324 -12.44 14.75 -26.45
CA LEU A 324 -12.08 16.14 -26.15
C LEU A 324 -13.00 17.07 -26.94
N ILE A 325 -13.76 17.88 -26.22
CA ILE A 325 -14.75 18.83 -26.74
C ILE A 325 -14.12 20.23 -26.69
N PRO A 326 -13.82 20.83 -27.85
CA PRO A 326 -13.22 22.16 -27.90
C PRO A 326 -14.11 23.26 -27.29
N ALA A 327 -13.50 24.23 -26.62
CA ALA A 327 -14.21 25.40 -26.07
C ALA A 327 -14.78 26.33 -27.16
N ASP A 328 -14.14 26.35 -28.33
CA ASP A 328 -14.47 27.21 -29.47
C ASP A 328 -15.70 26.76 -30.28
N GLY A 329 -16.38 25.70 -29.83
CA GLY A 329 -17.53 25.12 -30.52
C GLY A 329 -17.17 24.14 -31.65
N GLY A 330 -15.89 23.80 -31.81
CA GLY A 330 -15.45 22.73 -32.70
C GLY A 330 -16.06 21.36 -32.37
N SER A 331 -16.00 20.42 -33.32
CA SER A 331 -16.52 19.07 -33.12
C SER A 331 -15.71 18.29 -32.06
N PRO A 332 -16.35 17.44 -31.23
CA PRO A 332 -15.66 16.53 -30.34
C PRO A 332 -14.66 15.64 -31.10
N ARG A 333 -13.47 15.45 -30.52
CA ARG A 333 -12.39 14.62 -31.09
C ARG A 333 -12.12 13.41 -30.20
N PRO A 334 -11.96 12.20 -30.75
CA PRO A 334 -11.60 11.03 -29.95
C PRO A 334 -10.21 11.20 -29.33
N VAL A 335 -10.07 10.75 -28.08
CA VAL A 335 -8.81 10.78 -27.33
C VAL A 335 -8.22 9.37 -27.30
N PRO A 336 -7.07 9.12 -27.95
CA PRO A 336 -6.43 7.81 -27.90
C PRO A 336 -5.87 7.51 -26.51
N GLY A 337 -6.03 6.27 -26.06
CA GLY A 337 -5.30 5.75 -24.90
C GLY A 337 -3.80 5.67 -25.16
N TRP A 338 -3.03 5.64 -24.08
CA TRP A 338 -1.57 5.50 -24.07
C TRP A 338 -0.83 6.52 -24.94
N THR A 339 -1.45 7.69 -25.15
CA THR A 339 -0.93 8.78 -25.98
C THR A 339 -1.17 10.11 -25.28
N SER A 340 -0.20 11.01 -25.34
CA SER A 340 -0.33 12.36 -24.81
C SER A 340 -1.09 13.27 -25.78
N VAL A 341 -2.01 14.07 -25.24
CA VAL A 341 -2.90 14.96 -25.98
C VAL A 341 -2.85 16.36 -25.38
N LEU A 342 -2.92 17.38 -26.24
CA LEU A 342 -2.98 18.78 -25.84
C LEU A 342 -4.44 19.22 -25.72
N ALA A 343 -4.79 19.83 -24.59
CA ALA A 343 -6.05 20.53 -24.36
C ALA A 343 -5.80 22.04 -24.23
N GLY A 344 -6.70 22.83 -24.82
CA GLY A 344 -6.75 24.27 -24.66
C GLY A 344 -7.56 24.71 -23.43
N PRO A 345 -7.44 25.98 -23.03
CA PRO A 345 -8.31 26.56 -22.00
C PRO A 345 -9.79 26.45 -22.39
N GLY A 346 -10.62 26.00 -21.46
CA GLY A 346 -12.06 25.77 -21.63
C GLY A 346 -12.43 24.45 -22.31
N ASP A 347 -11.47 23.71 -22.87
CA ASP A 347 -11.74 22.40 -23.47
C ASP A 347 -12.28 21.45 -22.39
N ARG A 348 -13.19 20.55 -22.80
CA ARG A 348 -13.78 19.54 -21.90
C ARG A 348 -13.38 18.15 -22.33
N LEU A 349 -12.79 17.38 -21.42
CA LEU A 349 -12.55 15.96 -21.60
C LEU A 349 -13.69 15.17 -20.97
N ARG A 350 -14.39 14.38 -21.78
CA ARG A 350 -15.47 13.49 -21.34
C ARG A 350 -15.00 12.04 -21.46
N LEU A 351 -15.02 11.31 -20.35
CA LEU A 351 -14.73 9.90 -20.32
C LEU A 351 -16.03 9.09 -20.17
N GLY A 352 -16.07 7.95 -20.86
CA GLY A 352 -17.15 6.96 -20.76
C GLY A 352 -16.88 5.91 -19.68
N THR A 353 -17.32 4.69 -19.95
CA THR A 353 -17.07 3.49 -19.12
C THR A 353 -15.99 2.64 -19.77
N VAL A 354 -15.08 2.08 -18.97
CA VAL A 354 -14.04 1.16 -19.46
C VAL A 354 -14.65 0.02 -20.27
N SER A 355 -14.07 -0.30 -21.43
CA SER A 355 -14.52 -1.40 -22.28
C SER A 355 -13.93 -2.75 -21.89
N ALA A 356 -12.79 -2.73 -21.20
CA ALA A 356 -12.11 -3.88 -20.63
C ALA A 356 -11.32 -3.45 -19.40
N GLY A 357 -10.94 -4.38 -18.53
CA GLY A 357 -10.28 -4.06 -17.25
C GLY A 357 -11.23 -3.37 -16.26
N CYS A 358 -10.66 -2.58 -15.35
CA CYS A 358 -11.38 -1.95 -14.24
C CYS A 358 -10.92 -0.51 -13.97
N ARG A 359 -9.62 -0.21 -14.12
CA ARG A 359 -9.02 1.06 -13.70
C ARG A 359 -8.25 1.76 -14.81
N ALA A 360 -8.56 3.02 -15.04
CA ALA A 360 -7.83 3.92 -15.93
C ALA A 360 -7.17 5.06 -15.15
N TYR A 361 -6.21 5.75 -15.75
CA TYR A 361 -5.50 6.87 -15.15
C TYR A 361 -5.53 8.08 -16.06
N LEU A 362 -5.91 9.24 -15.53
CA LEU A 362 -5.73 10.54 -16.18
C LEU A 362 -4.53 11.26 -15.57
N CYS A 363 -3.42 11.25 -16.31
CA CYS A 363 -2.20 11.95 -15.96
C CYS A 363 -2.16 13.33 -16.64
N VAL A 364 -1.58 14.34 -15.98
CA VAL A 364 -1.40 15.70 -16.52
C VAL A 364 0.06 16.13 -16.37
N ALA A 365 0.61 16.82 -17.37
CA ALA A 365 1.98 17.32 -17.33
C ALA A 365 2.13 18.32 -16.16
N GLY A 366 3.15 18.15 -15.34
CA GLY A 366 3.34 18.91 -14.09
C GLY A 366 2.65 18.30 -12.87
N GLY A 367 1.71 17.37 -13.05
CA GLY A 367 0.95 16.75 -11.95
C GLY A 367 -0.02 17.71 -11.27
N PHE A 368 -0.52 17.32 -10.10
CA PHE A 368 -1.43 18.14 -9.29
C PHE A 368 -0.68 18.88 -8.18
N ASP A 369 -0.94 20.17 -8.05
CA ASP A 369 -0.28 21.08 -7.11
C ASP A 369 -1.09 21.27 -5.83
N LEU A 370 -1.15 20.19 -5.05
CA LEU A 370 -1.84 20.10 -3.78
C LEU A 370 -0.84 19.84 -2.65
N PRO A 371 -1.10 20.30 -1.42
CA PRO A 371 -0.24 19.98 -0.29
C PRO A 371 -0.32 18.47 0.01
N PRO A 372 0.82 17.75 0.06
CA PRO A 372 0.82 16.34 0.40
C PRO A 372 0.42 16.13 1.86
N VAL A 373 -0.45 15.16 2.10
CA VAL A 373 -0.84 14.74 3.44
C VAL A 373 0.00 13.52 3.82
N LEU A 374 0.81 13.66 4.88
CA LEU A 374 1.81 12.67 5.28
C LEU A 374 2.73 12.28 4.11
N GLY A 375 3.20 13.28 3.35
CA GLY A 375 4.16 13.08 2.26
C GLY A 375 3.60 12.44 0.98
N SER A 376 2.28 12.32 0.83
CA SER A 376 1.64 11.74 -0.37
C SER A 376 0.33 12.45 -0.72
N LEU A 377 -0.01 12.43 -2.01
CA LEU A 377 -1.28 12.88 -2.58
C LEU A 377 -2.30 11.76 -2.74
N SER A 378 -1.97 10.53 -2.35
CA SER A 378 -2.90 9.41 -2.44
C SER A 378 -4.03 9.50 -1.42
N GLU A 379 -5.24 9.30 -1.92
CA GLU A 379 -6.43 9.20 -1.08
C GLU A 379 -6.57 7.80 -0.47
N ASP A 380 -6.72 7.76 0.86
CA ASP A 380 -7.24 6.62 1.61
C ASP A 380 -8.69 6.88 2.01
N LEU A 381 -9.60 6.13 1.38
CA LEU A 381 -11.03 6.31 1.58
C LEU A 381 -11.53 5.72 2.90
N PHE A 382 -10.81 4.74 3.47
CA PHE A 382 -11.21 4.12 4.74
C PHE A 382 -10.80 4.98 5.94
N GLY A 383 -9.56 5.48 5.93
CA GLY A 383 -9.05 6.38 6.94
C GLY A 383 -9.35 7.86 6.71
N HIS A 384 -9.97 8.22 5.58
CA HIS A 384 -10.16 9.60 5.13
C HIS A 384 -8.87 10.43 5.09
N VAL A 385 -7.76 9.81 4.66
CA VAL A 385 -6.43 10.42 4.62
C VAL A 385 -6.04 10.78 3.19
N GLY A 386 -5.81 12.06 2.95
CA GLY A 386 -5.33 12.58 1.67
C GLY A 386 -5.72 14.04 1.53
N PRO A 387 -5.29 14.72 0.46
CA PRO A 387 -5.62 16.13 0.26
C PRO A 387 -7.12 16.41 0.26
N LEU A 388 -7.94 15.47 -0.21
CA LEU A 388 -9.40 15.57 -0.18
C LEU A 388 -10.02 14.66 0.88
N GLY A 389 -9.40 13.52 1.21
CA GLY A 389 -9.94 12.50 2.13
C GLY A 389 -11.17 11.76 1.58
N ARG A 390 -11.48 11.94 0.29
CA ARG A 390 -12.68 11.43 -0.39
C ARG A 390 -12.45 11.32 -1.91
N PRO A 391 -13.35 10.63 -2.64
CA PRO A 391 -13.40 10.74 -4.10
C PRO A 391 -13.72 12.16 -4.57
N LEU A 392 -13.45 12.44 -5.84
CA LEU A 392 -13.80 13.70 -6.49
C LEU A 392 -15.32 13.95 -6.44
N GLN A 393 -15.69 15.23 -6.36
CA GLN A 393 -17.06 15.71 -6.42
C GLN A 393 -17.19 16.77 -7.52
N ALA A 394 -18.42 16.95 -8.02
CA ALA A 394 -18.70 18.02 -8.98
C ALA A 394 -18.42 19.40 -8.33
N GLY A 395 -17.75 20.28 -9.07
CA GLY A 395 -17.33 21.60 -8.60
C GLY A 395 -15.93 21.62 -7.98
N ASP A 396 -15.32 20.47 -7.66
CA ASP A 396 -13.91 20.43 -7.26
C ASP A 396 -13.04 21.05 -8.36
N TRP A 397 -12.02 21.81 -7.97
CA TRP A 397 -11.00 22.31 -8.89
C TRP A 397 -9.62 21.86 -8.44
N LEU A 398 -8.89 21.16 -9.30
CA LEU A 398 -7.58 20.61 -8.98
C LEU A 398 -6.51 21.44 -9.71
N PRO A 399 -5.67 22.21 -9.00
CA PRO A 399 -4.58 22.96 -9.63
C PRO A 399 -3.54 22.01 -10.26
N ILE A 400 -3.06 22.36 -11.44
CA ILE A 400 -1.98 21.64 -12.14
C ILE A 400 -0.65 22.35 -11.84
N GLY A 401 0.38 21.56 -11.52
CA GLY A 401 1.74 22.03 -11.27
C GLY A 401 2.46 22.47 -12.54
N LEU A 402 3.61 23.11 -12.39
CA LEU A 402 4.41 23.56 -13.52
C LEU A 402 5.06 22.36 -14.24
N PRO A 403 4.79 22.13 -15.55
CA PRO A 403 5.40 21.02 -16.27
C PRO A 403 6.88 21.29 -16.58
N LEU A 404 7.68 20.21 -16.68
CA LEU A 404 9.10 20.28 -17.04
C LEU A 404 9.35 20.67 -18.51
N HIS A 405 8.33 20.49 -19.36
CA HIS A 405 8.36 20.82 -20.77
C HIS A 405 7.08 21.59 -21.14
N PRO A 406 7.12 22.48 -22.15
CA PRO A 406 5.91 23.09 -22.68
C PRO A 406 4.88 22.01 -23.05
N PRO A 407 3.59 22.16 -22.67
CA PRO A 407 2.56 21.17 -22.99
C PRO A 407 2.48 20.79 -24.48
N ALA A 408 2.71 21.75 -25.38
CA ALA A 408 2.71 21.50 -26.82
C ALA A 408 3.82 20.53 -27.28
N ASP A 409 5.00 20.56 -26.66
CA ASP A 409 6.14 19.68 -26.95
C ASP A 409 5.93 18.23 -26.48
N LEU A 410 4.91 18.02 -25.66
CA LEU A 410 4.56 16.72 -25.12
C LEU A 410 3.52 16.01 -25.99
N ALA A 411 2.77 16.71 -26.84
CA ALA A 411 1.66 16.14 -27.60
C ALA A 411 2.12 15.05 -28.60
N GLY A 412 1.32 13.99 -28.72
CA GLY A 412 1.55 12.91 -29.70
C GLY A 412 2.62 11.89 -29.32
N ARG A 413 3.17 11.93 -28.11
CA ARG A 413 3.99 10.84 -27.58
C ARG A 413 3.08 9.67 -27.26
N SER A 414 3.46 8.46 -27.66
CA SER A 414 2.63 7.27 -27.47
C SER A 414 3.46 6.08 -27.02
N LEU A 415 2.84 5.19 -26.24
CA LEU A 415 3.38 3.86 -25.98
C LEU A 415 3.13 2.98 -27.22
N PRO A 416 4.13 2.21 -27.69
CA PRO A 416 3.91 1.28 -28.80
C PRO A 416 2.86 0.23 -28.45
N PRO A 417 2.01 -0.19 -29.39
CA PRO A 417 0.93 -1.16 -29.15
C PRO A 417 1.40 -2.44 -28.44
N ASP A 418 2.54 -3.01 -28.85
CA ASP A 418 3.08 -4.26 -28.28
C ASP A 418 3.55 -4.12 -26.82
N ALA A 419 3.72 -2.89 -26.33
CA ALA A 419 4.06 -2.61 -24.94
C ALA A 419 2.84 -2.30 -24.06
N ILE A 420 1.65 -2.13 -24.66
CA ILE A 420 0.39 -1.91 -23.93
C ILE A 420 -0.02 -3.24 -23.26
N PRO A 421 -0.29 -3.26 -21.95
CA PRO A 421 -0.79 -4.46 -21.28
C PRO A 421 -2.14 -4.93 -21.83
N ALA A 422 -2.37 -6.24 -21.84
CA ALA A 422 -3.66 -6.82 -22.19
C ALA A 422 -4.64 -6.79 -21.00
N PHE A 423 -5.93 -6.52 -21.27
CA PHE A 423 -7.01 -6.42 -20.27
C PHE A 423 -8.09 -7.48 -20.56
N GLU A 424 -7.86 -8.72 -20.13
CA GLU A 424 -8.60 -9.89 -20.64
C GLU A 424 -9.78 -10.36 -19.76
N GLY A 425 -10.13 -9.62 -18.69
CA GLY A 425 -11.13 -10.07 -17.71
C GLY A 425 -10.74 -11.38 -17.00
N ARG A 426 -9.46 -11.74 -17.12
CA ARG A 426 -8.81 -12.85 -16.42
C ARG A 426 -7.36 -12.50 -16.09
N ALA A 427 -6.88 -13.02 -14.97
CA ALA A 427 -5.48 -12.88 -14.58
C ALA A 427 -4.93 -14.16 -13.98
N VAL A 428 -3.67 -14.44 -14.28
CA VAL A 428 -2.85 -15.39 -13.54
C VAL A 428 -1.97 -14.60 -12.59
N ILE A 429 -2.04 -14.91 -11.30
CA ILE A 429 -1.25 -14.26 -10.26
C ILE A 429 -0.32 -15.29 -9.63
N ARG A 430 0.99 -15.04 -9.65
CA ARG A 430 1.94 -15.91 -8.95
C ARG A 430 1.88 -15.65 -7.46
N LEU A 431 1.86 -16.72 -6.68
CA LEU A 431 1.78 -16.71 -5.23
C LEU A 431 2.97 -17.45 -4.63
N ILE A 432 3.55 -16.85 -3.59
CA ILE A 432 4.54 -17.48 -2.71
C ILE A 432 3.80 -17.91 -1.44
N PRO A 433 4.03 -19.14 -0.91
CA PRO A 433 3.42 -19.59 0.34
C PRO A 433 3.58 -18.56 1.47
N GLY A 434 2.48 -18.33 2.18
CA GLY A 434 2.38 -17.27 3.19
C GLY A 434 2.86 -17.73 4.56
N PRO A 435 2.89 -16.81 5.54
CA PRO A 435 3.40 -17.10 6.88
C PRO A 435 2.53 -18.07 7.69
N GLN A 436 1.30 -18.34 7.24
CA GLN A 436 0.39 -19.32 7.82
C GLN A 436 0.03 -20.46 6.86
N ALA A 437 0.80 -20.68 5.79
CA ALA A 437 0.51 -21.74 4.82
C ALA A 437 0.46 -23.14 5.47
N ASP A 438 1.29 -23.36 6.49
CA ASP A 438 1.35 -24.57 7.32
C ASP A 438 0.10 -24.80 8.19
N GLN A 439 -0.76 -23.78 8.34
CA GLN A 439 -2.03 -23.88 9.04
C GLN A 439 -3.17 -24.34 8.14
N PHE A 440 -2.93 -24.61 6.85
CA PHE A 440 -3.93 -25.09 5.91
C PHE A 440 -3.67 -26.55 5.56
N ALA A 441 -4.75 -27.29 5.32
CA ALA A 441 -4.65 -28.66 4.83
C ALA A 441 -4.00 -28.69 3.43
N GLU A 442 -3.28 -29.77 3.12
CA GLU A 442 -2.60 -29.93 1.83
C GLU A 442 -3.59 -29.83 0.65
N GLU A 443 -4.82 -30.31 0.85
CA GLU A 443 -5.93 -30.19 -0.10
C GLU A 443 -6.32 -28.74 -0.37
N SER A 444 -6.25 -27.84 0.63
CA SER A 444 -6.54 -26.42 0.42
C SER A 444 -5.47 -25.74 -0.43
N LEU A 445 -4.20 -26.09 -0.22
CA LEU A 445 -3.11 -25.62 -1.10
C LEU A 445 -3.27 -26.18 -2.52
N ALA A 446 -3.65 -27.45 -2.66
CA ALA A 446 -3.92 -28.05 -3.96
C ALA A 446 -5.07 -27.33 -4.69
N HIS A 447 -6.20 -27.08 -4.02
CA HIS A 447 -7.32 -26.32 -4.61
C HIS A 447 -6.92 -24.91 -5.02
N LEU A 448 -6.10 -24.23 -4.21
CA LEU A 448 -5.63 -22.87 -4.50
C LEU A 448 -4.91 -22.78 -5.85
N PHE A 449 -4.09 -23.78 -6.20
CA PHE A 449 -3.28 -23.79 -7.42
C PHE A 449 -3.90 -24.56 -8.59
N ALA A 450 -4.90 -25.42 -8.34
CA ALA A 450 -5.54 -26.22 -9.39
C ALA A 450 -6.83 -25.57 -9.95
N GLU A 451 -7.50 -24.74 -9.15
CA GLU A 451 -8.83 -24.25 -9.47
C GLU A 451 -8.88 -22.77 -9.84
N GLU A 452 -9.95 -22.38 -10.52
CA GLU A 452 -10.22 -20.99 -10.89
C GLU A 452 -11.16 -20.35 -9.87
N PHE A 453 -10.86 -19.11 -9.50
CA PHE A 453 -11.70 -18.28 -8.65
C PHE A 453 -12.34 -17.17 -9.47
N GLN A 454 -13.46 -16.66 -8.99
CA GLN A 454 -14.16 -15.51 -9.56
C GLN A 454 -14.07 -14.32 -8.62
N VAL A 455 -13.94 -13.12 -9.16
CA VAL A 455 -14.06 -11.88 -8.38
C VAL A 455 -15.51 -11.72 -7.95
N GLY A 456 -15.72 -11.77 -6.64
CA GLY A 456 -17.01 -11.60 -6.00
C GLY A 456 -17.39 -10.14 -5.78
N PRO A 457 -18.64 -9.90 -5.36
CA PRO A 457 -19.15 -8.57 -5.05
C PRO A 457 -18.37 -7.95 -3.87
N HIS A 458 -18.46 -6.63 -3.74
CA HIS A 458 -17.78 -5.84 -2.69
C HIS A 458 -16.24 -5.92 -2.73
N SER A 459 -15.66 -6.21 -3.89
CA SER A 459 -14.23 -6.04 -4.17
C SER A 459 -13.92 -4.57 -4.41
N ASP A 460 -12.85 -4.06 -3.78
CA ASP A 460 -12.50 -2.65 -3.81
C ASP A 460 -10.97 -2.42 -3.81
N ARG A 461 -10.51 -1.25 -3.37
CA ARG A 461 -9.08 -0.91 -3.27
C ARG A 461 -8.39 -1.55 -2.06
N GLN A 462 -9.13 -2.02 -1.05
CA GLN A 462 -8.56 -2.76 0.09
C GLN A 462 -8.24 -4.20 -0.31
N GLY A 463 -9.13 -4.83 -1.07
CA GLY A 463 -8.89 -6.18 -1.56
C GLY A 463 -9.93 -6.72 -2.53
N ILE A 464 -9.52 -7.72 -3.30
CA ILE A 464 -10.37 -8.49 -4.20
C ILE A 464 -10.92 -9.69 -3.43
N ARG A 465 -12.24 -9.71 -3.24
CA ARG A 465 -12.94 -10.82 -2.59
C ARG A 465 -13.21 -11.87 -3.64
N LEU A 466 -12.80 -13.10 -3.37
CA LEU A 466 -12.90 -14.19 -4.32
C LEU A 466 -14.00 -15.15 -3.91
N THR A 467 -14.70 -15.66 -4.92
CA THR A 467 -15.67 -16.75 -4.80
C THR A 467 -15.10 -17.95 -5.54
N GLY A 468 -15.00 -19.07 -4.86
CA GLY A 468 -14.51 -20.32 -5.43
C GLY A 468 -14.44 -21.44 -4.40
N PRO A 469 -13.54 -22.40 -4.58
CA PRO A 469 -13.28 -23.48 -3.63
C PRO A 469 -12.99 -22.92 -2.24
N LYS A 470 -13.54 -23.59 -1.22
CA LYS A 470 -13.31 -23.20 0.17
C LYS A 470 -11.93 -23.68 0.61
N LEU A 471 -11.12 -22.74 1.08
CA LEU A 471 -9.83 -23.02 1.69
C LEU A 471 -10.05 -23.12 3.20
N GLN A 472 -9.82 -24.30 3.78
CA GLN A 472 -10.05 -24.51 5.21
C GLN A 472 -8.74 -24.46 5.99
N PRO A 473 -8.58 -23.52 6.94
CA PRO A 473 -7.50 -23.60 7.90
C PRO A 473 -7.74 -24.80 8.82
N ALA A 474 -6.69 -25.58 9.06
CA ALA A 474 -6.63 -26.63 10.07
C ALA A 474 -6.55 -26.06 11.50
N GLY A 475 -6.14 -24.80 11.65
CA GLY A 475 -6.06 -24.06 12.92
C GLY A 475 -7.27 -23.14 13.20
N PRO A 476 -7.25 -22.36 14.30
CA PRO A 476 -8.32 -21.42 14.61
C PRO A 476 -8.48 -20.37 13.49
N ALA A 477 -9.72 -20.11 13.09
CA ALA A 477 -10.05 -19.17 12.01
C ALA A 477 -9.73 -17.69 12.34
N GLN A 478 -9.25 -17.40 13.55
CA GLN A 478 -8.81 -16.10 14.01
C GLN A 478 -7.51 -16.24 14.80
N MET A 479 -6.57 -15.32 14.56
CA MET A 479 -5.26 -15.22 15.20
C MET A 479 -5.08 -13.84 15.82
N LEU A 480 -4.05 -13.68 16.68
CA LEU A 480 -3.61 -12.35 17.08
C LEU A 480 -3.31 -11.51 15.84
N SER A 481 -3.70 -10.23 15.84
CA SER A 481 -3.50 -9.39 14.66
C SER A 481 -2.01 -9.23 14.38
N GLU A 482 -1.62 -9.49 13.14
CA GLU A 482 -0.24 -9.31 12.67
C GLU A 482 -0.20 -8.27 11.55
N PRO A 483 0.97 -7.68 11.30
CA PRO A 483 1.19 -6.88 10.11
C PRO A 483 0.90 -7.63 8.82
N ILE A 484 0.22 -6.95 7.89
CA ILE A 484 -0.22 -7.53 6.63
C ILE A 484 0.76 -7.14 5.51
N PRO A 485 1.41 -8.12 4.84
CA PRO A 485 2.25 -7.84 3.68
C PRO A 485 1.42 -7.41 2.46
N PRO A 486 1.98 -6.61 1.53
CA PRO A 486 1.29 -6.26 0.29
C PRO A 486 1.02 -7.52 -0.54
N GLY A 487 -0.19 -7.65 -1.10
CA GLY A 487 -0.56 -8.82 -1.89
C GLY A 487 -0.88 -10.07 -1.07
N ALA A 488 -1.05 -9.97 0.24
CA ALA A 488 -1.43 -11.13 1.06
C ALA A 488 -2.77 -11.71 0.60
N LEU A 489 -2.83 -13.04 0.45
CA LEU A 489 -4.05 -13.78 0.22
C LEU A 489 -4.58 -14.26 1.57
N GLN A 490 -5.55 -13.52 2.11
CA GLN A 490 -6.12 -13.75 3.42
C GLN A 490 -7.35 -14.65 3.31
N VAL A 491 -7.49 -15.65 4.18
CA VAL A 491 -8.68 -16.53 4.19
C VAL A 491 -9.56 -16.18 5.39
N VAL A 492 -10.80 -15.78 5.13
CA VAL A 492 -11.78 -15.49 6.19
C VAL A 492 -12.46 -16.77 6.70
N PRO A 493 -13.20 -16.75 7.84
CA PRO A 493 -13.79 -17.96 8.41
C PRO A 493 -14.74 -18.74 7.51
N SER A 494 -15.32 -18.10 6.47
CA SER A 494 -16.13 -18.79 5.46
C SER A 494 -15.33 -19.69 4.51
N GLY A 495 -14.00 -19.61 4.55
CA GLY A 495 -13.05 -20.28 3.67
C GLY A 495 -12.82 -19.56 2.34
N GLN A 496 -13.44 -18.39 2.13
CA GLN A 496 -13.23 -17.61 0.91
C GLN A 496 -11.99 -16.72 1.02
N PRO A 497 -11.13 -16.65 -0.02
CA PRO A 497 -9.94 -15.82 0.02
C PRO A 497 -10.22 -14.36 -0.36
N ILE A 498 -9.37 -13.46 0.16
CA ILE A 498 -9.32 -12.04 -0.18
C ILE A 498 -7.88 -11.69 -0.54
N LEU A 499 -7.64 -11.26 -1.78
CA LEU A 499 -6.34 -10.75 -2.21
C LEU A 499 -6.22 -9.28 -1.84
N LEU A 500 -5.36 -8.95 -0.87
CA LEU A 500 -5.23 -7.62 -0.31
C LEU A 500 -4.37 -6.70 -1.20
N LEU A 501 -4.88 -5.49 -1.44
CA LEU A 501 -4.36 -4.51 -2.40
C LEU A 501 -3.75 -3.28 -1.70
N SER A 502 -3.72 -2.13 -2.37
CA SER A 502 -2.96 -0.94 -1.96
C SER A 502 -3.54 -0.22 -0.74
N ASN A 503 -4.87 -0.27 -0.53
CA ASN A 503 -5.53 0.27 0.67
C ASN A 503 -5.79 -0.79 1.75
N ARG A 504 -5.07 -1.93 1.74
CA ARG A 504 -5.21 -2.94 2.78
C ARG A 504 -4.96 -2.36 4.17
N GLN A 505 -5.62 -2.93 5.18
CA GLN A 505 -5.32 -2.65 6.58
C GLN A 505 -3.86 -3.00 6.89
N THR A 506 -3.23 -2.27 7.81
CA THR A 506 -1.83 -2.54 8.20
C THR A 506 -1.70 -3.76 9.10
N LEU A 507 -2.73 -4.05 9.90
CA LEU A 507 -2.81 -5.18 10.82
C LEU A 507 -4.10 -5.97 10.55
N GLY A 508 -4.05 -7.30 10.69
CA GLY A 508 -5.24 -8.14 10.66
C GLY A 508 -5.03 -9.52 11.31
N GLY A 509 -6.13 -10.10 11.76
CA GLY A 509 -6.16 -11.34 12.56
C GLY A 509 -6.67 -12.56 11.82
N TYR A 510 -6.56 -12.61 10.50
CA TYR A 510 -6.94 -13.76 9.68
C TYR A 510 -5.69 -14.38 9.04
N PRO A 511 -5.67 -15.71 8.86
CA PRO A 511 -4.51 -16.40 8.31
C PRO A 511 -4.27 -16.02 6.84
N LYS A 512 -2.99 -15.86 6.49
CA LYS A 512 -2.53 -15.53 5.14
C LYS A 512 -1.91 -16.79 4.52
N ILE A 513 -2.67 -17.49 3.67
CA ILE A 513 -2.24 -18.75 3.04
C ILE A 513 -1.09 -18.54 2.06
N ALA A 514 -1.07 -17.38 1.39
CA ALA A 514 -0.07 -17.02 0.39
C ALA A 514 0.12 -15.51 0.30
N THR A 515 1.16 -15.07 -0.40
CA THR A 515 1.39 -13.67 -0.76
C THR A 515 1.72 -13.58 -2.25
N ALA A 516 1.04 -12.70 -2.97
CA ALA A 516 1.26 -12.49 -4.38
C ALA A 516 2.63 -11.87 -4.67
N VAL A 517 3.24 -12.28 -5.79
CA VAL A 517 4.39 -11.58 -6.36
C VAL A 517 3.94 -10.16 -6.70
N PHE A 518 4.60 -9.15 -6.12
CA PHE A 518 4.14 -7.77 -6.15
C PHE A 518 3.95 -7.23 -7.58
N THR A 519 4.80 -7.65 -8.52
CA THR A 519 4.71 -7.23 -9.92
C THR A 519 3.52 -7.80 -10.68
N ASP A 520 2.75 -8.73 -10.10
CA ASP A 520 1.52 -9.27 -10.70
C ASP A 520 0.27 -8.51 -10.23
N LEU A 521 0.37 -7.71 -9.16
CA LEU A 521 -0.77 -7.02 -8.55
C LEU A 521 -1.45 -6.00 -9.48
N TRP A 522 -0.76 -5.48 -10.50
CA TRP A 522 -1.40 -4.63 -11.51
C TRP A 522 -2.46 -5.40 -12.32
N ARG A 523 -2.29 -6.71 -12.53
CA ARG A 523 -3.30 -7.55 -13.22
C ARG A 523 -4.54 -7.68 -12.34
N ALA A 524 -4.34 -7.94 -11.05
CA ALA A 524 -5.41 -7.97 -10.06
C ALA A 524 -6.16 -6.62 -10.00
N ALA A 525 -5.43 -5.51 -10.06
CA ALA A 525 -6.00 -4.15 -10.11
C ALA A 525 -6.97 -3.92 -11.29
N GLN A 526 -6.91 -4.73 -12.33
CA GLN A 526 -7.75 -4.61 -13.52
C GLN A 526 -8.95 -5.57 -13.51
N LEU A 527 -9.07 -6.45 -12.51
CA LEU A 527 -10.23 -7.30 -12.36
C LEU A 527 -11.41 -6.54 -11.74
N LYS A 528 -12.62 -6.86 -12.18
CA LYS A 528 -13.90 -6.41 -11.61
C LYS A 528 -14.81 -7.61 -11.36
N GLU A 529 -15.94 -7.38 -10.70
CA GLU A 529 -16.92 -8.43 -10.40
C GLU A 529 -17.23 -9.29 -11.63
N GLY A 530 -17.18 -10.61 -11.45
CA GLY A 530 -17.40 -11.60 -12.50
C GLY A 530 -16.15 -12.03 -13.28
N ASP A 531 -15.07 -11.24 -13.26
CA ASP A 531 -13.78 -11.59 -13.87
C ASP A 531 -13.14 -12.80 -13.13
N ARG A 532 -12.22 -13.48 -13.81
CA ARG A 532 -11.62 -14.75 -13.35
C ARG A 532 -10.18 -14.57 -12.88
N ILE A 533 -9.76 -15.36 -11.91
CA ILE A 533 -8.38 -15.37 -11.41
C ILE A 533 -7.93 -16.80 -11.12
N THR A 534 -6.74 -17.13 -11.59
CA THR A 534 -6.04 -18.37 -11.25
C THR A 534 -4.70 -18.04 -10.60
N PHE A 535 -4.15 -19.01 -9.89
CA PHE A 535 -2.90 -18.85 -9.17
C PHE A 535 -1.84 -19.84 -9.63
N GLU A 536 -0.62 -19.36 -9.74
CA GLU A 536 0.56 -20.19 -10.00
C GLU A 536 1.48 -20.14 -8.78
N GLN A 537 2.07 -21.28 -8.42
CA GLN A 537 3.04 -21.31 -7.34
C GLN A 537 4.37 -20.71 -7.81
N ALA A 538 4.97 -19.88 -6.97
CA ALA A 538 6.32 -19.35 -7.14
C ALA A 538 7.09 -19.41 -5.81
N ASP A 539 8.40 -19.30 -5.90
CA ASP A 539 9.26 -19.06 -4.74
C ASP A 539 9.78 -17.61 -4.66
N VAL A 540 10.46 -17.29 -3.56
CA VAL A 540 10.99 -15.95 -3.30
C VAL A 540 12.06 -15.54 -4.33
N ALA A 541 12.91 -16.48 -4.76
CA ALA A 541 13.99 -16.21 -5.70
C ALA A 541 13.43 -15.94 -7.10
N GLU A 542 12.42 -16.69 -7.53
CA GLU A 542 11.64 -16.42 -8.73
C GLU A 542 10.98 -15.04 -8.66
N GLY A 543 10.32 -14.71 -7.54
CA GLY A 543 9.76 -13.39 -7.28
C GLY A 543 10.77 -12.25 -7.45
N HIS A 544 11.97 -12.40 -6.89
CA HIS A 544 13.06 -11.43 -7.05
C HIS A 544 13.55 -11.33 -8.50
N ALA A 545 13.69 -12.45 -9.20
CA ALA A 545 14.08 -12.47 -10.61
C ALA A 545 13.05 -11.74 -11.48
N ILE A 546 11.76 -11.96 -11.22
CA ILE A 546 10.65 -11.28 -11.88
C ILE A 546 10.71 -9.77 -11.60
N ALA A 547 10.94 -9.35 -10.35
CA ALA A 547 11.08 -7.94 -10.00
C ALA A 547 12.22 -7.26 -10.76
N TRP A 548 13.35 -7.95 -10.94
CA TRP A 548 14.47 -7.47 -11.77
C TRP A 548 14.13 -7.37 -13.26
N GLN A 549 13.44 -8.36 -13.80
CA GLN A 549 12.99 -8.36 -15.20
C GLN A 549 12.03 -7.19 -15.45
N GLU A 550 11.05 -6.98 -14.57
CA GLU A 550 10.08 -5.91 -14.72
C GLU A 550 10.73 -4.53 -14.58
N ARG A 551 11.67 -4.36 -13.65
CA ARG A 551 12.47 -3.13 -13.56
C ARG A 551 13.22 -2.83 -14.87
N ARG A 552 13.77 -3.86 -15.53
CA ARG A 552 14.43 -3.70 -16.84
C ARG A 552 13.43 -3.32 -17.93
N ARG A 553 12.27 -3.98 -17.99
CA ARG A 553 11.19 -3.71 -18.95
C ARG A 553 10.71 -2.26 -18.83
N LEU A 554 10.31 -1.85 -17.63
CA LEU A 554 9.89 -0.47 -17.34
C LEU A 554 11.00 0.55 -17.63
N GLY A 555 12.26 0.20 -17.36
CA GLY A 555 13.41 1.03 -17.72
C GLY A 555 13.65 1.16 -19.23
N GLN A 556 13.25 0.18 -20.06
CA GLN A 556 13.26 0.30 -21.52
C GLN A 556 12.13 1.20 -22.00
N ILE A 557 10.90 1.00 -21.49
CA ILE A 557 9.74 1.84 -21.81
C ILE A 557 10.04 3.30 -21.47
N ARG A 558 10.54 3.57 -20.27
CA ARG A 558 10.90 4.93 -19.85
C ARG A 558 11.90 5.58 -20.82
N ARG A 559 12.98 4.86 -21.17
CA ARG A 559 13.99 5.37 -22.11
C ARG A 559 13.43 5.58 -23.52
N TYR A 560 12.48 4.77 -23.96
CA TYR A 560 11.79 4.97 -25.23
C TYR A 560 10.97 6.27 -25.21
N LEU A 561 10.18 6.50 -24.17
CA LEU A 561 9.33 7.68 -24.03
C LEU A 561 10.12 8.99 -23.79
N GLU A 562 11.29 8.90 -23.16
CA GLU A 562 12.18 10.05 -22.94
C GLU A 562 13.01 10.44 -24.19
N ARG A 563 13.13 9.55 -25.19
CA ARG A 563 13.89 9.84 -26.41
C ARG A 563 13.08 10.70 -27.38
N ARG A 564 13.71 11.77 -27.88
CA ARG A 564 13.23 12.49 -29.07
C ARG A 564 13.69 11.72 -30.33
N GLY A 565 12.96 10.67 -30.73
CA GLY A 565 13.17 9.93 -31.99
C GLY A 565 12.96 8.41 -31.89
N PRO A 566 12.63 7.72 -33.01
CA PRO A 566 12.27 6.30 -33.01
C PRO A 566 13.49 5.42 -32.79
N ALA A 567 13.46 4.60 -31.73
CA ALA A 567 14.35 3.45 -31.59
C ALA A 567 13.46 2.23 -31.27
N PRO A 568 13.70 1.06 -31.89
CA PRO A 568 12.86 -0.11 -31.65
C PRO A 568 12.98 -0.57 -30.19
N LEU A 569 11.84 -0.86 -29.56
CA LEU A 569 11.78 -1.70 -28.36
C LEU A 569 12.23 -3.11 -28.78
N ARG A 570 13.14 -3.72 -28.01
CA ARG A 570 13.51 -5.12 -28.23
C ARG A 570 12.45 -6.00 -27.54
N PRO A 571 11.89 -7.02 -28.20
CA PRO A 571 10.95 -7.95 -27.57
C PRO A 571 11.60 -8.61 -26.35
N ALA A 572 10.80 -8.86 -25.31
CA ALA A 572 11.15 -9.83 -24.28
C ALA A 572 10.73 -11.20 -24.82
N ASP A 573 11.59 -11.85 -25.61
CA ASP A 573 11.29 -13.20 -26.08
C ASP A 573 11.19 -14.15 -24.87
N GLY A 574 10.07 -14.87 -24.82
CA GLY A 574 9.81 -15.90 -23.81
C GLY A 574 10.88 -16.98 -23.86
N VAL A 575 11.52 -17.22 -22.72
CA VAL A 575 12.39 -18.38 -22.53
C VAL A 575 11.49 -19.62 -22.50
N LYS A 576 11.48 -20.38 -23.60
CA LYS A 576 11.05 -21.78 -23.53
C LYS A 576 12.14 -22.55 -22.81
N ILE A 577 11.83 -23.05 -21.62
CA ILE A 577 12.66 -24.04 -20.93
C ILE A 577 12.53 -25.35 -21.72
N HIS A 578 13.56 -25.70 -22.47
CA HIS A 578 13.69 -27.07 -22.99
C HIS A 578 14.26 -27.95 -21.89
N GLN A 579 13.44 -28.88 -21.40
CA GLN A 579 13.91 -30.02 -20.61
C GLN A 579 14.67 -31.00 -21.50
N GLY A 580 15.83 -31.46 -21.01
CA GLY A 580 16.40 -32.76 -21.35
C GLY A 580 17.49 -32.75 -22.43
N GLY A 581 18.74 -32.88 -21.99
CA GLY A 581 19.86 -33.29 -22.84
C GLY A 581 21.16 -33.31 -22.06
N ASN A 582 21.59 -34.49 -21.61
CA ASN A 582 22.86 -34.70 -20.90
C ASN A 582 24.04 -34.04 -21.64
N LEU A 583 24.75 -33.14 -20.96
CA LEU A 583 26.07 -32.68 -21.36
C LEU A 583 27.11 -33.23 -20.39
N THR A 584 27.97 -34.10 -20.92
CA THR A 584 29.23 -34.51 -20.31
C THR A 584 30.20 -33.31 -20.21
N PRO A 585 31.13 -33.32 -19.25
CA PRO A 585 31.97 -32.15 -18.96
C PRO A 585 33.09 -32.03 -19.99
N GLY A 586 33.04 -30.99 -20.83
CA GLY A 586 34.12 -30.56 -21.71
C GLY A 586 34.38 -29.07 -21.50
N GLY A 587 35.54 -28.73 -20.94
CA GLY A 587 35.87 -27.38 -20.51
C GLY A 587 36.11 -26.37 -21.64
N ALA A 588 35.84 -25.10 -21.34
CA ALA A 588 36.54 -23.95 -21.91
C ALA A 588 36.35 -22.74 -20.97
N GLY A 589 37.47 -22.20 -20.48
CA GLY A 589 37.51 -21.09 -19.54
C GLY A 589 37.18 -19.73 -20.16
N ALA A 590 36.65 -18.83 -19.34
CA ALA A 590 36.50 -17.42 -19.66
C ALA A 590 37.88 -16.73 -19.68
N THR A 591 38.21 -16.01 -20.75
CA THR A 591 39.38 -15.13 -20.81
C THR A 591 38.93 -13.68 -20.95
N ALA A 592 39.29 -12.83 -20.00
CA ALA A 592 39.19 -11.38 -20.12
C ALA A 592 40.49 -10.83 -20.72
N SER A 593 40.40 -9.95 -21.72
CA SER A 593 41.56 -9.19 -22.21
C SER A 593 41.26 -7.68 -22.21
N VAL A 594 42.27 -6.90 -21.82
CA VAL A 594 42.21 -5.44 -21.81
C VAL A 594 42.59 -4.96 -23.21
N ALA A 595 41.65 -4.35 -23.94
CA ALA A 595 41.95 -3.78 -25.25
C ALA A 595 42.65 -2.42 -25.07
N GLN A 596 43.92 -2.33 -25.49
CA GLN A 596 44.57 -1.04 -25.75
C GLN A 596 43.92 -0.44 -27.00
N GLY A 597 43.37 0.77 -26.84
CA GLY A 597 42.43 1.35 -27.79
C GLY A 597 43.04 1.71 -29.15
N ASP A 598 42.25 1.51 -30.20
CA ASP A 598 42.45 2.18 -31.48
C ASP A 598 41.30 3.17 -31.74
N ARG A 599 41.67 4.44 -31.62
CA ARG A 599 41.17 5.71 -32.19
C ARG A 599 39.75 5.75 -32.78
N ASN A 600 38.81 6.37 -32.04
CA ASN A 600 38.16 7.65 -32.38
C ASN A 600 36.97 7.94 -31.45
N GLY A 601 37.19 8.76 -30.43
CA GLY A 601 36.18 9.30 -29.52
C GLY A 601 36.81 9.66 -28.16
N PRO A 602 36.44 10.79 -27.53
CA PRO A 602 37.07 11.22 -26.28
C PRO A 602 36.67 10.27 -25.14
N VAL A 603 37.58 9.39 -24.73
CA VAL A 603 37.42 8.55 -23.54
C VAL A 603 37.54 9.45 -22.31
N ARG A 604 36.50 9.47 -21.46
CA ARG A 604 36.53 10.19 -20.19
C ARG A 604 37.65 9.61 -19.31
N PRO A 605 38.55 10.42 -18.72
CA PRO A 605 39.59 9.92 -17.83
C PRO A 605 38.93 9.21 -16.63
N GLY A 606 39.40 8.00 -16.29
CA GLY A 606 38.85 7.16 -15.21
C GLY A 606 37.89 6.05 -15.64
N VAL A 607 37.60 5.91 -16.94
CA VAL A 607 36.72 4.86 -17.47
C VAL A 607 37.52 3.79 -18.21
N ARG A 608 37.49 2.54 -17.72
CA ARG A 608 38.06 1.37 -18.43
C ARG A 608 36.97 0.67 -19.22
N VAL A 609 37.23 0.31 -20.47
CA VAL A 609 36.28 -0.41 -21.32
C VAL A 609 36.71 -1.86 -21.46
N TYR A 610 35.85 -2.78 -21.05
CA TYR A 610 36.05 -4.22 -21.14
C TYR A 610 35.23 -4.79 -22.29
N ARG A 611 35.84 -5.67 -23.08
CA ARG A 611 35.12 -6.50 -24.05
C ARG A 611 34.85 -7.85 -23.41
N ILE A 612 33.57 -8.18 -23.26
CA ILE A 612 33.12 -9.40 -22.60
C ILE A 612 32.28 -10.20 -23.60
N ALA A 613 32.66 -11.45 -23.85
CA ALA A 613 31.90 -12.36 -24.69
C ALA A 613 31.18 -13.39 -23.82
N LEU A 614 29.86 -13.46 -23.92
CA LEU A 614 29.01 -14.44 -23.24
C LEU A 614 28.06 -15.05 -24.27
N GLU A 615 28.09 -16.38 -24.40
CA GLU A 615 27.21 -17.14 -25.30
C GLU A 615 27.18 -16.61 -26.75
N GLY A 616 28.36 -16.23 -27.27
CA GLY A 616 28.50 -15.73 -28.65
C GLY A 616 28.07 -14.27 -28.86
N ILE A 617 27.70 -13.55 -27.80
CA ILE A 617 27.36 -12.13 -27.85
C ILE A 617 28.49 -11.32 -27.20
N GLU A 618 29.05 -10.36 -27.94
CA GLU A 618 30.05 -9.42 -27.42
C GLU A 618 29.41 -8.17 -26.81
N PHE A 619 29.86 -7.81 -25.61
CA PHE A 619 29.49 -6.60 -24.89
C PHE A 619 30.71 -5.70 -24.72
N LEU A 620 30.51 -4.39 -24.88
CA LEU A 620 31.45 -3.36 -24.45
C LEU A 620 30.94 -2.75 -23.15
N CYS A 621 31.65 -3.03 -22.06
CA CYS A 621 31.31 -2.53 -20.73
C CYS A 621 32.27 -1.42 -20.34
N ALA A 622 31.77 -0.18 -20.24
CA ALA A 622 32.52 0.94 -19.71
C ALA A 622 32.33 0.99 -18.19
N VAL A 623 33.42 0.81 -17.44
CA VAL A 623 33.43 0.84 -15.97
C VAL A 623 34.14 2.12 -15.53
N GLU A 624 33.42 2.97 -14.81
CA GLU A 624 33.97 4.15 -14.16
C GLU A 624 34.42 3.75 -12.75
N GLU A 625 35.72 3.80 -12.48
CA GLU A 625 36.26 3.51 -11.15
C GLU A 625 35.99 4.72 -10.24
N VAL A 626 35.02 4.59 -9.33
CA VAL A 626 34.77 5.59 -8.29
C VAL A 626 35.72 5.29 -7.11
N PRO A 627 36.63 6.20 -6.72
CA PRO A 627 37.47 5.98 -5.56
C PRO A 627 36.60 5.91 -4.30
N LEU A 628 36.74 4.84 -3.53
CA LEU A 628 36.19 4.74 -2.18
C LEU A 628 36.82 5.84 -1.32
N HIS A 629 36.07 6.89 -0.99
CA HIS A 629 36.51 7.90 -0.03
C HIS A 629 36.43 7.33 1.39
N GLY A 630 37.60 7.06 1.95
CA GLY A 630 37.89 7.07 3.37
C GLY A 630 39.15 7.90 3.61
N GLU A 631 39.14 8.66 4.71
CA GLU A 631 40.20 9.56 5.26
C GLU A 631 40.14 11.04 4.85
N ARG A 632 39.21 11.80 5.44
CA ARG A 632 39.46 12.73 6.57
C ARG A 632 38.17 13.37 7.07
#